data_AF-A0A3D9FFZ7-F1
#
_entry.id   AF-A0A3D9FFZ7-F1
#
_cell.length_a   1.000
_cell.length_b   1.000
_cell.length_c   1.000
_cell.angle_alpha   90.00
_cell.angle_beta   90.00
_cell.angle_gamma   90.00
#
_symmetry.space_group_name_H-M   'P 1'
#
loop_
_entity.id
_entity.type
_entity.pdbx_description
1 polymer ?
#
loop_
_entity_poly.entity_id
_entity_poly.type
_entity_poly.pdbx_seq_one_letter_code
_entity_poly.pdbx_strand_id
1 'polypeptide(L)'
;MSNLQSASAIPSATLREDYSPPDWLVPEIALDFSLDPARTLVRARMTVVRHEAHDEPLRLDGEGLKLLEVRRNGEKLDDGDWMLDDERLTIPLTGSEATVETLVEILPEKNSQLMGLYASGGILCTQCEAEGFRRITFFPDRPDVLTRYSVRMEADRKRFPVLLSNGDCVESGDGENGAHWARWEDPWPKPCYLFALVAGDLSANRDTFVTRSGKEVALAIWVREADLPKTSHAMQALKDSMAWDEHVYGREYDLSQFNIVAVSDFNFGAMENKSLNIFNSRYILADAETATDADFEAIAGVVAHEYFHNWSGNRVTCRDWFQLSLKEGFTVFRDQQFSADQGSAAVARIGDVRMLRAAQFPEDAGPLAHPVRPESYIEISNFYTATVYNKGAELIRMMHAMLGPHDFRKGADLYFERHDGTAATCEDFVTAMEDASGTDLGQFRLWYSQSGTPKVTAKLDYEAEDASAVLTLSQTVPATPGQPEKKPMAIPLKTALLGERSGRPIVAEHLVMLTDNEQEIVFEGLREPPVLSINRDFTAPVAMDSEKDPATLAFLSAHDDDPFARYEAMQQLMVETIIDAVSGRPVDHDPVIEAVRQTLTDPDLDKAFIAEAVLLPSESFVGDQMLIVEPEAIHRAREALRDDLGETLAEDWRAAYAASSGNAYTYNPAATGLRRLRAVALGYVAASGLDEAPQLATDQFESADNMTDRQAALAVLANSEWPERTGALEQFYDRYRNDALVLDKWFMAQALSTREDTLASVEALSRHPDFSIDNPNRLRSLVGAFGSNQRAFHAASGHGYRFLADFILKADAINPQTAARLLPPLGKWRRFDEERGAMMRAELERILAGPNLSKDVFEQASKSLG
;
A
#
# COMPACT_ATOMS: atom_id res chain seq x y z
N MET A 1 -40.06 19.84 20.47
CA MET A 1 -41.00 19.28 19.48
C MET A 1 -40.54 19.83 18.13
N SER A 2 -40.13 19.08 17.13
CA SER A 2 -40.10 17.64 16.86
C SER A 2 -38.73 17.27 16.29
N ASN A 3 -38.09 16.23 16.83
CA ASN A 3 -37.08 15.47 16.09
C ASN A 3 -37.81 14.79 14.93
N LEU A 4 -37.87 15.48 13.79
CA LEU A 4 -38.05 14.79 12.52
C LEU A 4 -36.74 14.05 12.30
N GLN A 5 -36.81 12.72 12.40
CA GLN A 5 -35.82 11.81 11.85
C GLN A 5 -35.50 12.32 10.45
N SER A 6 -34.31 12.87 10.25
CA SER A 6 -33.76 13.01 8.91
C SER A 6 -33.66 11.58 8.38
N ALA A 7 -34.47 11.28 7.37
CA ALA A 7 -34.13 10.19 6.47
C ALA A 7 -32.69 10.48 6.03
N SER A 8 -31.77 9.53 6.24
CA SER A 8 -30.40 9.63 5.76
C SER A 8 -30.45 10.01 4.28
N ALA A 9 -30.06 11.26 3.97
CA ALA A 9 -29.94 11.69 2.59
C ALA A 9 -28.83 10.84 1.96
N ILE A 10 -29.08 10.30 0.77
CA ILE A 10 -28.05 9.58 0.01
C ILE A 10 -26.87 10.54 -0.16
N PRO A 11 -25.64 10.15 0.22
CA PRO A 11 -24.46 11.01 0.07
C PRO A 11 -24.29 11.45 -1.39
N SER A 12 -24.00 12.73 -1.61
CA SER A 12 -23.70 13.27 -2.94
C SER A 12 -22.25 13.02 -3.34
N ALA A 13 -22.00 12.72 -4.61
CA ALA A 13 -20.63 12.59 -5.14
C ALA A 13 -20.00 13.96 -5.45
N THR A 14 -18.71 14.07 -5.17
CA THR A 14 -17.83 15.16 -5.63
C THR A 14 -17.34 14.83 -7.04
N LEU A 15 -17.37 15.78 -7.97
CA LEU A 15 -16.94 15.59 -9.37
C LEU A 15 -15.64 16.33 -9.67
N ARG A 16 -14.76 15.72 -10.48
CA ARG A 16 -13.47 16.32 -10.89
C ARG A 16 -13.65 17.56 -11.77
N GLU A 17 -14.65 17.54 -12.64
CA GLU A 17 -14.94 18.65 -13.56
C GLU A 17 -15.44 19.91 -12.85
N ASP A 18 -15.94 19.78 -11.62
CA ASP A 18 -16.46 20.89 -10.80
C ASP A 18 -15.34 21.66 -10.07
N TYR A 19 -14.08 21.30 -10.26
CA TYR A 19 -12.97 22.03 -9.64
C TYR A 19 -13.02 23.52 -10.01
N SER A 20 -13.07 24.36 -8.98
CA SER A 20 -12.78 25.79 -9.06
C SER A 20 -11.66 26.14 -8.10
N PRO A 21 -10.80 27.14 -8.43
CA PRO A 21 -9.86 27.69 -7.46
C PRO A 21 -10.58 28.17 -6.18
N PRO A 22 -9.90 28.21 -5.02
CA PRO A 22 -10.50 28.70 -3.79
C PRO A 22 -10.88 30.18 -3.94
N ASP A 23 -12.01 30.59 -3.38
CA ASP A 23 -12.43 32.00 -3.29
C ASP A 23 -11.49 32.80 -2.37
N TRP A 24 -10.97 32.15 -1.33
CA TRP A 24 -10.09 32.77 -0.34
C TRP A 24 -8.85 31.91 -0.11
N LEU A 25 -7.69 32.55 -0.12
CA LEU A 25 -6.42 31.97 0.28
C LEU A 25 -6.17 32.22 1.77
N VAL A 26 -5.38 31.34 2.38
CA VAL A 26 -4.89 31.50 3.75
C VAL A 26 -3.36 31.49 3.73
N PRO A 27 -2.68 32.62 3.49
CA PRO A 27 -1.22 32.61 3.39
C PRO A 27 -0.52 32.20 4.69
N GLU A 28 -1.14 32.51 5.84
CA GLU A 28 -0.56 32.29 7.16
C GLU A 28 -1.63 31.91 8.19
N ILE A 29 -1.25 30.99 9.09
CA ILE A 29 -2.04 30.63 10.27
C ILE A 29 -1.15 30.53 11.51
N ALA A 30 -1.64 31.10 12.61
CA ALA A 30 -1.09 30.89 13.94
C ALA A 30 -2.07 30.03 14.76
N LEU A 31 -1.59 28.91 15.29
CA LEU A 31 -2.34 27.96 16.10
C LEU A 31 -1.81 27.99 17.54
N ASP A 32 -2.71 28.04 18.51
CA ASP A 32 -2.40 27.89 19.94
C ASP A 32 -3.24 26.75 20.54
N PHE A 33 -2.56 25.70 20.97
CA PHE A 33 -3.15 24.50 21.56
C PHE A 33 -2.94 24.50 23.07
N SER A 34 -4.04 24.46 23.82
CA SER A 34 -4.04 24.06 25.23
C SER A 34 -4.40 22.58 25.31
N LEU A 35 -3.39 21.72 25.41
CA LEU A 35 -3.53 20.27 25.25
C LEU A 35 -4.01 19.61 26.55
N ASP A 36 -5.16 18.94 26.46
CA ASP A 36 -5.64 17.99 27.44
C ASP A 36 -6.47 16.90 26.72
N PRO A 37 -6.16 15.60 26.88
CA PRO A 37 -6.87 14.53 26.17
C PRO A 37 -8.38 14.50 26.39
N ALA A 38 -8.85 14.90 27.57
CA ALA A 38 -10.28 14.97 27.84
C ALA A 38 -10.90 16.23 27.24
N ARG A 39 -10.13 17.32 27.08
CA ARG A 39 -10.61 18.62 26.57
C ARG A 39 -9.47 19.53 26.08
N THR A 40 -9.17 19.49 24.79
CA THR A 40 -8.21 20.42 24.17
C THR A 40 -8.92 21.68 23.67
N LEU A 41 -8.31 22.84 23.90
CA LEU A 41 -8.73 24.11 23.28
C LEU A 41 -7.77 24.46 22.14
N VAL A 42 -8.33 24.88 21.00
CA VAL A 42 -7.57 25.29 19.82
C VAL A 42 -7.99 26.70 19.43
N ARG A 43 -7.04 27.64 19.45
CA ARG A 43 -7.22 28.98 18.87
C ARG A 43 -6.50 29.03 17.53
N ALA A 44 -7.22 29.32 16.47
CA ALA A 44 -6.67 29.49 15.13
C ALA A 44 -6.84 30.94 14.69
N ARG A 45 -5.74 31.64 14.41
CA ARG A 45 -5.73 32.98 13.80
C ARG A 45 -5.22 32.86 12.38
N MET A 46 -6.08 33.14 11.41
CA MET A 46 -5.80 33.07 9.99
C MET A 46 -5.72 34.47 9.39
N THR A 47 -4.71 34.71 8.55
CA THR A 47 -4.75 35.81 7.58
C THR A 47 -5.42 35.26 6.33
N VAL A 48 -6.55 35.84 5.93
CA VAL A 48 -7.29 35.42 4.73
C VAL A 48 -7.21 36.49 3.67
N VAL A 49 -6.95 36.09 2.43
CA VAL A 49 -6.80 36.98 1.27
C VAL A 49 -7.75 36.54 0.17
N ARG A 50 -8.49 37.48 -0.40
CA ARG A 50 -9.44 37.20 -1.48
C ARG A 50 -8.68 36.78 -2.74
N HIS A 51 -9.08 35.66 -3.32
CA HIS A 51 -8.53 35.16 -4.57
C HIS A 51 -9.36 35.71 -5.73
N GLU A 52 -8.73 36.55 -6.56
CA GLU A 52 -9.44 37.27 -7.62
C GLU A 52 -10.62 38.13 -7.11
N ALA A 53 -11.44 38.67 -8.02
CA ALA A 53 -12.54 39.58 -7.68
C ALA A 53 -13.89 38.85 -7.69
N HIS A 54 -14.50 38.69 -6.51
CA HIS A 54 -15.83 38.12 -6.29
C HIS A 54 -16.44 38.66 -4.99
N ASP A 55 -17.74 38.38 -4.75
CA ASP A 55 -18.46 38.78 -3.54
C ASP A 55 -18.75 37.61 -2.57
N GLU A 56 -18.26 36.41 -2.87
CA GLU A 56 -18.44 35.23 -2.00
C GLU A 56 -17.89 35.43 -0.58
N PRO A 57 -18.60 34.93 0.45
CA PRO A 57 -18.15 34.96 1.84
C PRO A 57 -16.98 33.99 2.05
N LEU A 58 -16.27 34.14 3.16
CA LEU A 58 -15.32 33.11 3.60
C LEU A 58 -16.09 31.89 4.10
N ARG A 59 -15.77 30.71 3.58
CA ARG A 59 -16.33 29.43 3.98
C ARG A 59 -15.21 28.55 4.53
N LEU A 60 -15.41 28.01 5.72
CA LEU A 60 -14.43 27.20 6.44
C LEU A 60 -15.09 25.87 6.83
N ASP A 61 -14.43 24.77 6.53
CA ASP A 61 -14.91 23.43 6.87
C ASP A 61 -14.53 23.10 8.32
N GLY A 62 -15.44 22.45 9.03
CA GLY A 62 -15.26 21.90 10.37
C GLY A 62 -15.94 20.54 10.45
N GLU A 63 -15.58 19.72 11.44
CA GLU A 63 -16.30 18.48 11.76
C GLU A 63 -16.11 18.14 13.24
N GLY A 64 -17.20 17.84 13.96
CA GLY A 64 -17.12 17.44 15.37
C GLY A 64 -16.56 18.52 16.31
N LEU A 65 -16.54 19.79 15.88
CA LEU A 65 -15.98 20.91 16.64
C LEU A 65 -17.04 21.57 17.53
N LYS A 66 -16.68 21.93 18.76
CA LYS A 66 -17.48 22.85 19.57
C LYS A 66 -16.92 24.27 19.44
N LEU A 67 -17.58 25.08 18.62
CA LEU A 67 -17.25 26.50 18.44
C LEU A 67 -17.53 27.32 19.71
N LEU A 68 -16.53 28.06 20.19
CA LEU A 68 -16.62 28.89 21.40
C LEU A 68 -16.55 30.39 21.09
N GLU A 69 -15.79 30.78 20.07
CA GLU A 69 -15.57 32.19 19.73
C GLU A 69 -15.20 32.34 18.25
N VAL A 70 -15.70 33.39 17.60
CA VAL A 70 -15.24 33.88 16.29
C VAL A 70 -14.85 35.35 16.44
N ARG A 71 -13.71 35.73 15.85
CA ARG A 71 -13.28 37.13 15.74
C ARG A 71 -12.94 37.49 14.31
N ARG A 72 -13.16 38.76 13.96
CA ARG A 72 -12.70 39.37 12.71
C ARG A 72 -11.94 40.63 13.04
N ASN A 73 -10.70 40.74 12.55
CA ASN A 73 -9.79 41.87 12.78
C ASN A 73 -9.65 42.23 14.27
N GLY A 74 -9.59 41.21 15.14
CA GLY A 74 -9.48 41.34 16.59
C GLY A 74 -10.80 41.57 17.33
N GLU A 75 -11.88 41.93 16.63
CA GLU A 75 -13.21 42.14 17.22
C GLU A 75 -13.99 40.83 17.29
N LYS A 76 -14.62 40.56 18.44
CA LYS A 76 -15.50 39.39 18.60
C LYS A 76 -16.78 39.62 17.80
N LEU A 77 -17.17 38.62 17.02
CA LEU A 77 -18.41 38.61 16.25
C LEU A 77 -19.59 38.14 17.11
N ASP A 78 -20.76 38.73 16.88
CA ASP A 78 -22.02 38.28 17.48
C ASP A 78 -22.64 37.15 16.65
N ASP A 79 -23.60 36.40 17.20
CA ASP A 79 -24.22 35.22 16.55
C ASP A 79 -24.90 35.51 15.20
N GLY A 80 -25.15 36.79 14.87
CA GLY A 80 -25.74 37.20 13.59
C GLY A 80 -24.71 37.55 12.50
N ASP A 81 -23.42 37.61 12.83
CA ASP A 81 -22.34 38.03 11.93
C ASP A 81 -21.66 36.85 11.21
N TRP A 82 -22.05 35.62 11.52
CA TRP A 82 -21.58 34.39 10.92
C TRP A 82 -22.70 33.35 10.92
N MET A 83 -22.55 32.29 10.12
CA MET A 83 -23.46 31.15 10.08
C MET A 83 -22.68 29.85 10.24
N LEU A 84 -23.25 28.89 10.95
CA LEU A 84 -22.72 27.52 11.05
C LEU A 84 -23.81 26.55 10.61
N ASP A 85 -23.65 25.96 9.44
CA ASP A 85 -24.57 25.00 8.82
C ASP A 85 -23.80 23.76 8.35
N ASP A 86 -24.31 22.56 8.66
CA ASP A 86 -23.70 21.28 8.27
C ASP A 86 -22.17 21.24 8.44
N GLU A 87 -21.73 21.70 9.62
CA GLU A 87 -20.32 21.77 10.04
C GLU A 87 -19.44 22.76 9.23
N ARG A 88 -20.03 23.63 8.43
CA ARG A 88 -19.36 24.71 7.70
C ARG A 88 -19.60 26.07 8.36
N LEU A 89 -18.51 26.80 8.65
CA LEU A 89 -18.55 28.16 9.19
C LEU A 89 -18.44 29.18 8.05
N THR A 90 -19.46 30.01 7.89
CA THR A 90 -19.54 31.06 6.86
C THR A 90 -19.44 32.45 7.49
N ILE A 91 -18.50 33.27 7.02
CA ILE A 91 -18.22 34.63 7.53
C ILE A 91 -18.25 35.63 6.36
N PRO A 92 -19.18 36.58 6.34
CA PRO A 92 -19.18 37.67 5.35
C PRO A 92 -17.97 38.59 5.52
N LEU A 93 -17.23 38.80 4.42
CA LEU A 93 -16.06 39.69 4.36
C LEU A 93 -16.23 40.70 3.23
N THR A 94 -16.11 41.99 3.54
CA THR A 94 -16.24 43.09 2.57
C THR A 94 -14.90 43.57 1.99
N GLY A 95 -13.77 43.23 2.62
CA GLY A 95 -12.43 43.61 2.18
C GLY A 95 -11.80 42.57 1.24
N SER A 96 -10.59 42.85 0.75
CA SER A 96 -9.74 41.88 0.05
C SER A 96 -8.84 41.08 0.98
N GLU A 97 -8.77 41.47 2.26
CA GLU A 97 -7.97 40.83 3.29
C GLU A 97 -8.64 41.00 4.65
N ALA A 98 -8.53 40.00 5.52
CA ALA A 98 -8.96 40.09 6.92
C ALA A 98 -8.14 39.14 7.80
N THR A 99 -8.12 39.40 9.11
CA THR A 99 -7.73 38.40 10.11
C THR A 99 -8.98 37.76 10.68
N VAL A 100 -9.09 36.44 10.60
CA VAL A 100 -10.19 35.67 11.19
C VAL A 100 -9.64 34.79 12.29
N GLU A 101 -10.25 34.80 13.46
CA GLU A 101 -9.86 33.92 14.57
C GLU A 101 -11.02 33.05 15.02
N THR A 102 -10.75 31.78 15.29
CA THR A 102 -11.71 30.86 15.93
C THR A 102 -11.11 30.32 17.22
N LEU A 103 -11.97 30.07 18.21
CA LEU A 103 -11.66 29.26 19.38
C LEU A 103 -12.61 28.07 19.39
N VAL A 104 -12.06 26.86 19.41
CA VAL A 104 -12.84 25.62 19.44
C VAL A 104 -12.39 24.71 20.58
N GLU A 105 -13.28 23.82 20.99
CA GLU A 105 -13.01 22.72 21.91
C GLU A 105 -13.15 21.37 21.18
N ILE A 106 -12.18 20.48 21.40
CA ILE A 106 -12.14 19.12 20.86
C ILE A 106 -11.82 18.10 21.97
N LEU A 107 -12.19 16.83 21.76
CA LEU A 107 -12.11 15.75 22.76
C LEU A 107 -11.24 14.57 22.27
N PRO A 108 -9.90 14.68 22.26
CA PRO A 108 -9.01 13.68 21.67
C PRO A 108 -9.17 12.25 22.20
N GLU A 109 -9.43 12.07 23.51
CA GLU A 109 -9.62 10.76 24.15
C GLU A 109 -10.87 10.01 23.66
N LYS A 110 -11.84 10.73 23.08
CA LYS A 110 -13.08 10.14 22.54
C LYS A 110 -13.03 9.92 21.03
N ASN A 111 -11.92 10.24 20.38
CA ASN A 111 -11.82 10.20 18.92
C ASN A 111 -11.34 8.82 18.44
N SER A 112 -12.25 7.85 18.38
CA SER A 112 -11.96 6.48 17.92
C SER A 112 -11.77 6.37 16.40
N GLN A 113 -12.08 7.43 15.65
CA GLN A 113 -11.91 7.44 14.20
C GLN A 113 -10.44 7.63 13.79
N LEU A 114 -9.57 8.06 14.72
CA LEU A 114 -8.14 8.29 14.50
C LEU A 114 -7.85 9.32 13.36
N MET A 115 -8.70 10.35 13.25
CA MET A 115 -8.62 11.45 12.28
C MET A 115 -8.72 12.81 13.00
N GLY A 116 -7.95 13.81 12.58
CA GLY A 116 -7.74 15.05 13.35
C GLY A 116 -6.80 14.80 14.53
N LEU A 117 -7.03 15.43 15.68
CA LEU A 117 -6.28 15.16 16.91
C LEU A 117 -6.96 14.06 17.74
N TYR A 118 -6.20 13.01 18.10
CA TYR A 118 -6.70 11.89 18.88
C TYR A 118 -5.67 11.40 19.90
N ALA A 119 -6.09 10.51 20.81
CA ALA A 119 -5.21 9.87 21.79
C ALA A 119 -4.92 8.40 21.41
N SER A 120 -3.66 8.00 21.47
CA SER A 120 -3.21 6.61 21.26
C SER A 120 -2.13 6.25 22.29
N GLY A 121 -2.41 5.30 23.18
CA GLY A 121 -1.43 4.77 24.12
C GLY A 121 -0.75 5.81 25.03
N GLY A 122 -1.50 6.84 25.47
CA GLY A 122 -0.98 7.93 26.30
C GLY A 122 -0.33 9.08 25.53
N ILE A 123 -0.25 9.00 24.20
CA ILE A 123 0.26 10.04 23.30
C ILE A 123 -0.94 10.74 22.65
N LEU A 124 -0.84 12.06 22.47
CA LEU A 124 -1.70 12.80 21.54
C LEU A 124 -0.98 12.91 20.20
N CYS A 125 -1.64 12.55 19.11
CA CYS A 125 -1.10 12.64 17.76
C CYS A 125 -2.20 12.98 16.75
N THR A 126 -1.79 13.37 15.55
CA THR A 126 -2.70 13.82 14.49
C THR A 126 -2.67 12.90 13.27
N GLN A 127 -3.79 12.84 12.55
CA GLN A 127 -3.86 12.38 11.16
C GLN A 127 -4.75 13.35 10.39
N CYS A 128 -4.18 14.06 9.42
CA CYS A 128 -4.87 15.13 8.70
C CYS A 128 -5.21 14.78 7.25
N GLU A 129 -4.53 13.80 6.65
CA GLU A 129 -4.85 13.36 5.28
C GLU A 129 -6.03 12.37 5.27
N ALA A 130 -7.03 12.51 4.40
CA ALA A 130 -7.20 13.59 3.41
C ALA A 130 -7.85 14.85 4.00
N GLU A 131 -8.87 14.68 4.85
CA GLU A 131 -9.74 15.76 5.32
C GLU A 131 -9.87 15.77 6.85
N GLY A 132 -8.76 15.53 7.56
CA GLY A 132 -8.72 15.43 9.02
C GLY A 132 -8.46 16.77 9.72
N PHE A 133 -7.97 17.80 9.02
CA PHE A 133 -7.63 19.07 9.67
C PHE A 133 -8.88 19.85 10.11
N ARG A 134 -10.00 19.73 9.37
CA ARG A 134 -11.32 20.26 9.77
C ARG A 134 -11.84 19.71 11.11
N ARG A 135 -11.28 18.61 11.62
CA ARG A 135 -11.58 18.04 12.95
C ARG A 135 -10.73 18.63 14.06
N ILE A 136 -9.86 19.58 13.74
CA ILE A 136 -9.00 20.29 14.69
C ILE A 136 -9.47 21.74 14.86
N THR A 137 -9.76 22.42 13.75
CA THR A 137 -10.28 23.79 13.72
C THR A 137 -11.02 24.05 12.40
N PHE A 138 -11.78 25.14 12.32
CA PHE A 138 -12.36 25.60 11.06
C PHE A 138 -11.28 26.10 10.09
N PHE A 139 -11.23 25.54 8.88
CA PHE A 139 -10.23 25.86 7.85
C PHE A 139 -10.77 25.52 6.44
N PRO A 140 -10.31 26.17 5.34
CA PRO A 140 -10.61 25.67 3.99
C PRO A 140 -9.77 24.41 3.72
N ASP A 141 -10.31 23.25 4.13
CA ASP A 141 -9.59 21.96 4.20
C ASP A 141 -9.50 21.30 2.81
N ARG A 142 -8.69 21.92 1.94
CA ARG A 142 -8.40 21.53 0.55
C ARG A 142 -6.91 21.72 0.23
N PRO A 143 -6.31 20.88 -0.64
CA PRO A 143 -4.85 20.80 -0.76
C PRO A 143 -4.19 21.88 -1.64
N ASP A 144 -4.95 22.68 -2.36
CA ASP A 144 -4.47 23.86 -3.10
C ASP A 144 -4.46 25.16 -2.27
N VAL A 145 -4.88 25.12 -1.00
CA VAL A 145 -4.67 26.22 -0.05
C VAL A 145 -3.36 25.98 0.69
N LEU A 146 -2.29 26.65 0.23
CA LEU A 146 -0.94 26.54 0.79
C LEU A 146 -0.71 27.62 1.85
N THR A 147 -0.37 27.19 3.07
CA THR A 147 -0.33 28.06 4.26
C THR A 147 0.98 27.88 5.02
N ARG A 148 1.57 28.97 5.51
CA ARG A 148 2.66 28.92 6.50
C ARG A 148 2.08 28.77 7.92
N TYR A 149 2.66 27.87 8.71
CA TYR A 149 2.15 27.51 10.03
C TYR A 149 3.10 27.98 11.14
N SER A 150 2.54 28.70 12.12
CA SER A 150 3.14 28.92 13.44
C SER A 150 2.30 28.20 14.49
N VAL A 151 2.92 27.30 15.26
CA VAL A 151 2.20 26.40 16.16
C VAL A 151 2.76 26.52 17.56
N ARG A 152 1.95 27.03 18.50
CA ARG A 152 2.23 27.01 19.92
C ARG A 152 1.43 25.88 20.58
N MET A 153 2.09 25.10 21.41
CA MET A 153 1.46 24.06 22.21
C MET A 153 1.81 24.29 23.67
N GLU A 154 0.82 24.16 24.56
CA GLU A 154 0.99 24.17 26.00
C GLU A 154 0.31 22.95 26.61
N ALA A 155 1.01 22.26 27.51
CA ALA A 155 0.54 21.02 28.10
C ALA A 155 1.13 20.79 29.51
N ASP A 156 0.55 19.88 30.29
CA ASP A 156 1.16 19.43 31.55
C ASP A 156 2.50 18.74 31.28
N ARG A 157 3.59 19.25 31.88
CA ARG A 157 4.96 18.77 31.63
C ARG A 157 5.17 17.32 32.05
N LYS A 158 4.46 16.83 33.07
CA LYS A 158 4.63 15.45 33.55
C LYS A 158 3.97 14.45 32.62
N ARG A 159 2.81 14.81 32.07
CA ARG A 159 2.07 13.97 31.13
C ARG A 159 2.67 14.02 29.73
N PHE A 160 3.11 15.19 29.30
CA PHE A 160 3.59 15.44 27.94
C PHE A 160 4.92 16.20 27.95
N PRO A 161 6.02 15.59 28.40
CA PRO A 161 7.33 16.26 28.43
C PRO A 161 7.87 16.60 27.03
N VAL A 162 7.34 15.97 25.98
CA VAL A 162 7.71 16.20 24.57
C VAL A 162 6.53 16.81 23.82
N LEU A 163 6.75 17.95 23.15
CA LEU A 163 5.79 18.67 22.29
C LEU A 163 6.43 18.92 20.92
N LEU A 164 5.91 18.29 19.87
CA LEU A 164 6.43 18.34 18.50
C LEU A 164 5.37 18.84 17.53
N SER A 165 5.81 19.63 16.55
CA SER A 165 5.01 20.05 15.39
C SER A 165 5.93 20.17 14.17
N ASN A 166 5.39 20.45 12.99
CA ASN A 166 6.19 20.69 11.79
C ASN A 166 7.17 21.88 11.96
N GLY A 167 8.30 21.83 11.25
CA GLY A 167 9.28 22.90 11.15
C GLY A 167 10.33 22.86 12.25
N ASP A 168 10.79 24.03 12.67
CA ASP A 168 11.81 24.20 13.71
C ASP A 168 11.20 24.69 15.03
N CYS A 169 11.67 24.16 16.16
CA CYS A 169 11.29 24.66 17.47
C CYS A 169 12.01 26.00 17.75
N VAL A 170 11.30 27.11 17.55
CA VAL A 170 11.86 28.47 17.64
C VAL A 170 11.86 29.03 19.06
N GLU A 171 10.98 28.54 19.93
CA GLU A 171 10.85 29.02 21.30
C GLU A 171 10.25 27.94 22.20
N SER A 172 10.65 27.88 23.48
CA SER A 172 10.02 27.01 24.48
C SER A 172 10.22 27.59 25.87
N GLY A 173 9.37 27.19 26.82
CA GLY A 173 9.45 27.70 28.18
C GLY A 173 8.55 26.97 29.17
N ASP A 174 8.67 27.34 30.45
CA ASP A 174 7.75 26.91 31.49
C ASP A 174 6.43 27.71 31.41
N GLY A 175 5.33 27.04 31.69
CA GLY A 175 4.00 27.61 31.86
C GLY A 175 3.59 27.70 33.33
N GLU A 176 2.36 28.12 33.59
CA GLU A 176 1.82 28.14 34.95
C GLU A 176 1.40 26.73 35.41
N ASN A 177 1.28 26.53 36.72
CA ASN A 177 0.69 25.31 37.31
C ASN A 177 1.34 23.98 36.89
N GLY A 178 2.63 23.97 36.52
CA GLY A 178 3.35 22.77 36.10
C GLY A 178 3.26 22.46 34.61
N ALA A 179 2.63 23.33 33.83
CA ALA A 179 2.64 23.27 32.37
C ALA A 179 3.99 23.72 31.80
N HIS A 180 4.19 23.41 30.52
CA HIS A 180 5.26 23.98 29.69
C HIS A 180 4.74 24.17 28.27
N TRP A 181 5.49 24.88 27.45
CA TRP A 181 5.08 25.15 26.08
C TRP A 181 6.25 25.15 25.10
N ALA A 182 5.94 24.92 23.83
CA ALA A 182 6.85 25.01 22.70
C ALA A 182 6.17 25.71 21.52
N ARG A 183 6.90 26.56 20.81
CA ARG A 183 6.48 27.19 19.56
C ARG A 183 7.34 26.67 18.40
N TRP A 184 6.65 26.26 17.35
CA TRP A 184 7.21 25.70 16.13
C TRP A 184 6.84 26.56 14.94
N GLU A 185 7.77 26.72 14.00
CA GLU A 185 7.57 27.46 12.76
C GLU A 185 8.05 26.63 11.57
N ASP A 186 7.16 26.44 10.60
CA ASP A 186 7.50 25.84 9.31
C ASP A 186 7.53 26.95 8.24
N PRO A 187 8.71 27.22 7.64
CA PRO A 187 8.84 28.30 6.65
C PRO A 187 8.17 27.96 5.32
N TRP A 188 7.90 26.68 5.03
CA TRP A 188 7.32 26.26 3.75
C TRP A 188 5.79 26.37 3.79
N PRO A 189 5.17 27.07 2.82
CA PRO A 189 3.74 26.96 2.60
C PRO A 189 3.37 25.51 2.31
N LYS A 190 2.40 24.97 3.05
CA LYS A 190 1.92 23.60 2.87
C LYS A 190 0.39 23.54 2.99
N PRO A 191 -0.26 22.55 2.35
CA PRO A 191 -1.65 22.25 2.63
C PRO A 191 -1.82 21.70 4.06
N CYS A 192 -3.03 21.85 4.59
CA CYS A 192 -3.34 21.46 5.96
C CYS A 192 -3.30 19.95 6.21
N TYR A 193 -3.42 19.10 5.20
CA TYR A 193 -3.25 17.65 5.36
C TYR A 193 -1.84 17.25 5.82
N LEU A 194 -0.83 18.10 5.58
CA LEU A 194 0.55 17.91 6.03
C LEU A 194 0.83 18.45 7.43
N PHE A 195 -0.18 19.03 8.11
CA PHE A 195 -0.06 19.44 9.50
C PHE A 195 0.12 18.23 10.41
N ALA A 196 1.07 18.31 11.35
CA ALA A 196 1.23 17.34 12.41
C ALA A 196 1.47 17.97 13.77
N LEU A 197 0.92 17.33 14.80
CA LEU A 197 1.17 17.62 16.21
C LEU A 197 1.34 16.32 16.98
N VAL A 198 2.36 16.24 17.83
CA VAL A 198 2.56 15.12 18.77
C VAL A 198 2.88 15.65 20.16
N ALA A 199 2.22 15.10 21.18
CA ALA A 199 2.52 15.35 22.58
C ALA A 199 2.53 14.04 23.37
N GLY A 200 3.61 13.74 24.09
CA GLY A 200 3.79 12.43 24.73
C GLY A 200 4.96 12.37 25.71
N ASP A 201 4.99 11.31 26.51
CA ASP A 201 6.19 10.86 27.23
C ASP A 201 6.99 9.94 26.30
N LEU A 202 7.95 10.53 25.59
CA LEU A 202 8.68 9.91 24.49
C LEU A 202 10.18 10.09 24.67
N SER A 203 10.91 9.10 24.17
CA SER A 203 12.36 9.11 24.06
C SER A 203 12.79 9.07 22.61
N ALA A 204 13.94 9.67 22.31
CA ALA A 204 14.42 9.81 20.95
C ALA A 204 15.73 9.06 20.71
N ASN A 205 15.77 8.25 19.66
CA ASN A 205 17.02 7.87 19.02
C ASN A 205 17.44 9.04 18.12
N ARG A 206 18.62 9.61 18.37
CA ARG A 206 19.09 10.83 17.71
C ARG A 206 20.34 10.56 16.90
N ASP A 207 20.39 11.17 15.73
CA ASP A 207 21.53 11.08 14.83
C ASP A 207 21.59 12.34 13.93
N THR A 208 22.50 12.35 12.98
CA THR A 208 22.68 13.44 12.01
C THR A 208 22.88 12.88 10.61
N PHE A 209 22.50 13.66 9.61
CA PHE A 209 22.85 13.44 8.21
C PHE A 209 23.44 14.74 7.63
N VAL A 210 24.50 14.63 6.83
CA VAL A 210 25.11 15.78 6.15
C VAL A 210 24.78 15.65 4.68
N THR A 211 24.02 16.60 4.14
CA THR A 211 23.64 16.60 2.73
C THR A 211 24.86 16.80 1.82
N ARG A 212 24.74 16.44 0.54
CA ARG A 212 25.82 16.67 -0.45
C ARG A 212 26.29 18.13 -0.53
N SER A 213 25.47 19.13 -0.18
CA SER A 213 25.86 20.54 -0.12
C SER A 213 26.55 20.95 1.18
N GLY A 214 26.62 20.05 2.16
CA GLY A 214 27.25 20.25 3.46
C GLY A 214 26.31 20.75 4.56
N LYS A 215 24.99 20.74 4.34
CA LYS A 215 24.00 21.09 5.36
C LYS A 215 23.85 19.92 6.34
N GLU A 216 24.03 20.18 7.62
CA GLU A 216 23.74 19.20 8.68
C GLU A 216 22.23 19.20 8.98
N VAL A 217 21.64 18.02 9.04
CA VAL A 217 20.23 17.77 9.37
C VAL A 217 20.19 16.92 10.65
N ALA A 218 19.51 17.42 11.68
CA ALA A 218 19.29 16.67 12.91
C ALA A 218 18.18 15.63 12.70
N LEU A 219 18.44 14.36 13.02
CA LEU A 219 17.48 13.27 12.89
C LEU A 219 17.01 12.83 14.27
N ALA A 220 15.71 12.57 14.42
CA ALA A 220 15.16 12.00 15.66
C ALA A 220 14.01 11.04 15.37
N ILE A 221 14.11 9.81 15.89
CA ILE A 221 13.03 8.83 15.91
C ILE A 221 12.50 8.74 17.35
N TRP A 222 11.26 9.18 17.55
CA TRP A 222 10.60 9.26 18.83
C TRP A 222 9.69 8.05 19.05
N VAL A 223 9.91 7.38 20.17
CA VAL A 223 9.19 6.17 20.59
C VAL A 223 8.99 6.18 22.11
N ARG A 224 8.24 5.24 22.66
CA ARG A 224 8.26 5.01 24.11
C ARG A 224 9.64 4.49 24.52
N GLU A 225 10.06 4.81 25.74
CA GLU A 225 11.40 4.43 26.26
C GLU A 225 11.73 2.94 26.06
N ALA A 226 10.76 2.05 26.29
CA ALA A 226 10.95 0.60 26.14
C ALA A 226 11.24 0.16 24.69
N ASP A 227 10.80 0.94 23.70
CA ASP A 227 10.91 0.64 22.28
C ASP A 227 12.19 1.24 21.67
N LEU A 228 12.91 2.11 22.40
CA LEU A 228 14.10 2.83 21.91
C LEU A 228 15.17 1.92 21.27
N PRO A 229 15.51 0.74 21.84
CA PRO A 229 16.49 -0.17 21.23
C PRO A 229 16.09 -0.74 19.86
N LYS A 230 14.80 -0.70 19.50
CA LYS A 230 14.26 -1.27 18.26
C LYS A 230 14.26 -0.28 17.07
N THR A 231 14.86 0.89 17.22
CA THR A 231 14.78 1.99 16.23
C THR A 231 15.99 2.11 15.31
N SER A 232 17.05 1.33 15.53
CA SER A 232 18.32 1.49 14.80
C SER A 232 18.18 1.22 13.31
N HIS A 233 17.36 0.24 12.92
CA HIS A 233 17.11 -0.06 11.51
C HIS A 233 16.40 1.09 10.79
N ALA A 234 15.32 1.63 11.39
CA ALA A 234 14.60 2.77 10.82
C ALA A 234 15.48 4.03 10.69
N MET A 235 16.39 4.28 11.65
CA MET A 235 17.35 5.39 11.56
C MET A 235 18.32 5.20 10.39
N GLN A 236 18.81 3.98 10.18
CA GLN A 236 19.68 3.67 9.05
C GLN A 236 18.92 3.82 7.72
N ALA A 237 17.72 3.26 7.62
CA ALA A 237 16.86 3.39 6.44
C ALA A 237 16.58 4.86 6.08
N LEU A 238 16.34 5.73 7.06
CA LEU A 238 16.17 7.17 6.83
C LEU A 238 17.41 7.78 6.18
N LYS A 239 18.61 7.49 6.71
CA LYS A 239 19.87 7.99 6.13
C LYS A 239 20.12 7.45 4.72
N ASP A 240 19.83 6.17 4.50
CA ASP A 240 19.98 5.53 3.20
C ASP A 240 19.02 6.15 2.18
N SER A 241 17.79 6.48 2.60
CA SER A 241 16.79 7.18 1.79
C SER A 241 17.26 8.59 1.43
N MET A 242 17.80 9.34 2.41
CA MET A 242 18.37 10.67 2.18
C MET A 242 19.52 10.63 1.16
N ALA A 243 20.46 9.70 1.34
CA ALA A 243 21.60 9.54 0.44
C ALA A 243 21.19 9.08 -0.97
N TRP A 244 20.24 8.16 -1.05
CA TRP A 244 19.74 7.64 -2.33
C TRP A 244 19.03 8.73 -3.14
N ASP A 245 18.20 9.55 -2.50
CA ASP A 245 17.46 10.62 -3.20
C ASP A 245 18.41 11.71 -3.73
N GLU A 246 19.48 12.01 -2.99
CA GLU A 246 20.55 12.89 -3.45
C GLU A 246 21.30 12.33 -4.65
N HIS A 247 21.52 11.00 -4.67
CA HIS A 247 22.24 10.32 -5.73
C HIS A 247 21.40 10.17 -7.01
N VAL A 248 20.18 9.62 -6.88
CA VAL A 248 19.34 9.21 -8.00
C VAL A 248 18.51 10.37 -8.55
N TYR A 249 17.96 11.23 -7.70
CA TYR A 249 17.08 12.34 -8.10
C TYR A 249 17.68 13.72 -7.84
N GLY A 250 18.84 13.81 -7.19
CA GLY A 250 19.50 15.07 -6.90
C GLY A 250 18.75 15.95 -5.90
N ARG A 251 17.98 15.32 -5.00
CA ARG A 251 17.08 15.98 -4.06
C ARG A 251 17.64 15.94 -2.64
N GLU A 252 18.02 17.10 -2.11
CA GLU A 252 18.46 17.24 -0.71
C GLU A 252 17.28 17.56 0.21
N TYR A 253 17.44 17.27 1.50
CA TYR A 253 16.47 17.67 2.51
C TYR A 253 16.52 19.18 2.81
N ASP A 254 15.34 19.79 2.97
CA ASP A 254 15.13 21.23 2.90
C ASP A 254 14.90 21.92 4.26
N LEU A 255 14.85 21.19 5.37
CA LEU A 255 14.74 21.73 6.74
C LEU A 255 15.93 21.37 7.63
N SER A 256 16.02 21.94 8.83
CA SER A 256 17.17 21.74 9.74
C SER A 256 17.08 20.44 10.56
N GLN A 257 15.88 19.88 10.68
CA GLN A 257 15.62 18.65 11.40
C GLN A 257 14.56 17.79 10.72
N PHE A 258 14.65 16.47 10.91
CA PHE A 258 13.69 15.48 10.45
C PHE A 258 13.29 14.60 11.63
N ASN A 259 12.00 14.62 11.99
CA ASN A 259 11.44 13.82 13.07
C ASN A 259 10.56 12.71 12.51
N ILE A 260 10.64 11.54 13.14
CA ILE A 260 9.71 10.43 12.98
C ILE A 260 9.12 10.12 14.35
N VAL A 261 7.81 9.89 14.43
CA VAL A 261 7.15 9.42 15.66
C VAL A 261 6.45 8.10 15.39
N ALA A 262 6.75 7.07 16.18
CA ALA A 262 6.04 5.79 16.11
C ALA A 262 4.85 5.75 17.08
N VAL A 263 3.65 5.48 16.56
CA VAL A 263 2.40 5.34 17.33
C VAL A 263 1.77 3.98 17.12
N SER A 264 1.06 3.46 18.12
CA SER A 264 0.51 2.10 18.08
C SER A 264 -0.78 1.99 17.27
N ASP A 265 -1.71 2.93 17.47
CA ASP A 265 -3.01 2.93 16.80
C ASP A 265 -2.99 3.97 15.66
N PHE A 266 -2.94 3.50 14.42
CA PHE A 266 -2.90 4.33 13.22
C PHE A 266 -3.64 3.65 12.07
N ASN A 267 -4.60 4.36 11.45
CA ASN A 267 -5.41 3.81 10.34
C ASN A 267 -4.54 3.52 9.10
N PHE A 268 -3.51 4.33 8.87
CA PHE A 268 -2.63 4.24 7.71
C PHE A 268 -1.32 3.51 8.05
N GLY A 269 -0.41 3.41 7.09
CA GLY A 269 0.91 2.85 7.33
C GLY A 269 1.82 3.86 8.01
N ALA A 270 2.04 4.97 7.34
CA ALA A 270 2.71 6.15 7.84
C ALA A 270 2.14 7.39 7.13
N MET A 271 2.69 8.56 7.42
CA MET A 271 2.23 9.84 6.89
C MET A 271 3.41 10.82 6.79
N GLU A 272 3.48 11.52 5.66
CA GLU A 272 4.61 12.34 5.22
C GLU A 272 4.61 13.76 5.80
N ASN A 273 3.97 13.99 6.94
CA ASN A 273 3.77 15.34 7.48
C ASN A 273 5.12 16.09 7.55
N LYS A 274 5.20 17.27 6.93
CA LYS A 274 6.47 17.97 6.69
C LYS A 274 7.34 18.03 7.96
N SER A 275 8.52 17.39 7.93
CA SER A 275 9.52 17.27 9.03
C SER A 275 9.11 16.52 10.30
N LEU A 276 7.88 16.02 10.39
CA LEU A 276 7.35 15.29 11.55
C LEU A 276 6.47 14.14 11.09
N ASN A 277 7.09 13.16 10.45
CA ASN A 277 6.35 12.03 9.92
C ASN A 277 5.81 11.16 11.07
N ILE A 278 4.58 10.68 10.95
CA ILE A 278 3.93 9.82 11.96
C ILE A 278 3.75 8.43 11.37
N PHE A 279 4.27 7.42 12.05
CA PHE A 279 4.30 6.04 11.59
C PHE A 279 3.50 5.14 12.52
N ASN A 280 2.80 4.15 11.94
CA ASN A 280 2.41 2.98 12.70
C ASN A 280 3.69 2.27 13.19
N SER A 281 3.75 1.93 14.48
CA SER A 281 4.92 1.32 15.13
C SER A 281 5.46 0.07 14.42
N ARG A 282 4.61 -0.67 13.69
CA ARG A 282 5.02 -1.81 12.86
C ARG A 282 6.04 -1.46 11.77
N TYR A 283 6.11 -0.20 11.37
CA TYR A 283 7.00 0.31 10.33
C TYR A 283 8.19 1.10 10.88
N ILE A 284 8.48 1.00 12.19
CA ILE A 284 9.66 1.60 12.81
C ILE A 284 10.39 0.62 13.74
N LEU A 285 9.64 -0.19 14.49
CA LEU A 285 10.21 -1.04 15.53
C LEU A 285 10.67 -2.38 14.95
N ALA A 286 11.97 -2.65 14.96
CA ALA A 286 12.51 -3.94 14.59
C ALA A 286 13.74 -4.34 15.42
N ASP A 287 13.75 -5.61 15.81
CA ASP A 287 14.91 -6.35 16.26
C ASP A 287 14.80 -7.80 15.76
N ALA A 288 15.91 -8.54 15.82
CA ALA A 288 15.96 -9.93 15.33
C ALA A 288 14.93 -10.85 16.01
N GLU A 289 14.58 -10.58 17.27
CA GLU A 289 13.73 -11.43 18.08
C GLU A 289 12.23 -11.23 17.78
N THR A 290 11.84 -10.05 17.27
CA THR A 290 10.43 -9.65 17.12
C THR A 290 10.03 -9.32 15.67
N ALA A 291 10.98 -8.97 14.81
CA ALA A 291 10.73 -8.59 13.41
C ALA A 291 11.35 -9.61 12.43
N THR A 292 10.61 -9.95 11.37
CA THR A 292 11.10 -10.79 10.27
C THR A 292 11.87 -9.97 9.24
N ASP A 293 12.61 -10.63 8.35
CA ASP A 293 13.28 -9.97 7.24
C ASP A 293 12.32 -9.13 6.38
N ALA A 294 11.09 -9.63 6.18
CA ALA A 294 10.04 -8.90 5.48
C ALA A 294 9.59 -7.63 6.24
N ASP A 295 9.60 -7.65 7.59
CA ASP A 295 9.35 -6.44 8.37
C ASP A 295 10.51 -5.45 8.23
N PHE A 296 11.77 -5.90 8.26
CA PHE A 296 12.94 -5.05 8.02
C PHE A 296 12.90 -4.42 6.60
N GLU A 297 12.58 -5.20 5.57
CA GLU A 297 12.39 -4.72 4.19
C GLU A 297 11.25 -3.68 4.14
N ALA A 298 10.11 -3.97 4.77
CA ALA A 298 8.96 -3.08 4.79
C ALA A 298 9.22 -1.77 5.55
N ILE A 299 9.95 -1.81 6.67
CA ILE A 299 10.40 -0.61 7.38
C ILE A 299 11.26 0.26 6.47
N ALA A 300 12.23 -0.33 5.77
CA ALA A 300 13.11 0.42 4.89
C ALA A 300 12.33 1.07 3.73
N GLY A 301 11.45 0.31 3.07
CA GLY A 301 10.60 0.81 1.98
C GLY A 301 9.66 1.93 2.42
N VAL A 302 8.95 1.77 3.54
CA VAL A 302 8.01 2.79 4.03
C VAL A 302 8.76 4.04 4.54
N VAL A 303 9.87 3.89 5.26
CA VAL A 303 10.68 5.07 5.66
C VAL A 303 11.18 5.85 4.44
N ALA A 304 11.58 5.15 3.37
CA ALA A 304 11.97 5.76 2.12
C ALA A 304 10.81 6.47 1.42
N HIS A 305 9.65 5.82 1.31
CA HIS A 305 8.42 6.38 0.77
C HIS A 305 8.07 7.72 1.42
N GLU A 306 7.96 7.74 2.74
CA GLU A 306 7.59 8.96 3.47
C GLU A 306 8.66 10.05 3.41
N TYR A 307 9.94 9.69 3.27
CA TYR A 307 11.01 10.66 3.03
C TYR A 307 10.91 11.25 1.61
N PHE A 308 10.65 10.44 0.59
CA PHE A 308 10.56 10.85 -0.80
C PHE A 308 9.41 11.82 -1.06
N HIS A 309 8.29 11.66 -0.35
CA HIS A 309 7.20 12.63 -0.34
C HIS A 309 7.64 14.06 0.03
N ASN A 310 8.77 14.24 0.72
CA ASN A 310 9.31 15.58 0.98
C ASN A 310 9.44 16.43 -0.29
N TRP A 311 9.69 15.79 -1.44
CA TRP A 311 9.67 16.42 -2.76
C TRP A 311 8.38 16.11 -3.54
N SER A 312 8.01 14.84 -3.72
CA SER A 312 6.83 14.41 -4.50
C SER A 312 5.58 14.25 -3.62
N GLY A 313 5.09 15.35 -3.08
CA GLY A 313 3.91 15.38 -2.20
C GLY A 313 3.88 16.65 -1.37
N ASN A 314 5.04 17.03 -0.82
CA ASN A 314 5.15 18.18 0.07
C ASN A 314 5.58 19.46 -0.66
N ARG A 315 6.73 19.43 -1.35
CA ARG A 315 7.23 20.60 -2.09
C ARG A 315 6.44 20.85 -3.35
N VAL A 316 6.00 19.79 -4.03
CA VAL A 316 4.93 19.86 -5.02
C VAL A 316 3.79 18.97 -4.55
N THR A 317 2.64 19.56 -4.24
CA THR A 317 1.47 18.85 -3.71
C THR A 317 0.38 18.68 -4.77
N CYS A 318 -0.70 17.98 -4.43
CA CYS A 318 -1.89 17.83 -5.25
C CYS A 318 -2.76 19.10 -5.25
N ARG A 319 -3.24 19.54 -6.41
CA ARG A 319 -4.23 20.64 -6.53
C ARG A 319 -5.58 20.28 -5.90
N ASP A 320 -6.00 19.05 -6.09
CA ASP A 320 -7.23 18.49 -5.55
C ASP A 320 -7.03 16.98 -5.37
N TRP A 321 -7.91 16.34 -4.60
CA TRP A 321 -7.76 14.92 -4.26
C TRP A 321 -7.91 13.97 -5.44
N PHE A 322 -8.46 14.41 -6.58
CA PHE A 322 -8.45 13.57 -7.78
C PHE A 322 -7.02 13.36 -8.30
N GLN A 323 -6.11 14.30 -8.01
CA GLN A 323 -4.70 14.22 -8.38
C GLN A 323 -3.87 13.33 -7.45
N LEU A 324 -4.48 12.52 -6.57
CA LEU A 324 -3.74 11.74 -5.56
C LEU A 324 -2.61 10.88 -6.16
N SER A 325 -2.84 10.26 -7.33
CA SER A 325 -1.80 9.48 -8.02
C SER A 325 -0.57 10.29 -8.45
N LEU A 326 -0.65 11.63 -8.52
CA LEU A 326 0.52 12.48 -8.78
C LEU A 326 1.57 12.28 -7.69
N LYS A 327 1.17 12.42 -6.41
CA LYS A 327 2.07 12.21 -5.28
C LYS A 327 2.34 10.73 -5.09
N GLU A 328 1.29 9.91 -5.12
CA GLU A 328 1.40 8.50 -4.73
C GLU A 328 2.06 7.64 -5.79
N GLY A 329 1.61 7.72 -7.04
CA GLY A 329 2.21 6.95 -8.13
C GLY A 329 3.69 7.27 -8.31
N PHE A 330 4.08 8.54 -8.23
CA PHE A 330 5.49 8.92 -8.34
C PHE A 330 6.30 8.51 -7.11
N THR A 331 5.76 8.62 -5.90
CA THR A 331 6.48 8.24 -4.68
C THR A 331 6.62 6.73 -4.53
N VAL A 332 5.57 5.96 -4.86
CA VAL A 332 5.63 4.50 -4.94
C VAL A 332 6.66 4.05 -5.96
N PHE A 333 6.70 4.66 -7.14
CA PHE A 333 7.75 4.34 -8.11
C PHE A 333 9.17 4.57 -7.54
N ARG A 334 9.38 5.66 -6.78
CA ARG A 334 10.68 5.97 -6.16
C ARG A 334 11.04 4.98 -5.04
N ASP A 335 10.09 4.57 -4.20
CA ASP A 335 10.35 3.57 -3.15
C ASP A 335 10.63 2.17 -3.71
N GLN A 336 10.01 1.81 -4.83
CA GLN A 336 10.26 0.56 -5.53
C GLN A 336 11.66 0.54 -6.12
N GLN A 337 12.10 1.65 -6.72
CA GLN A 337 13.48 1.79 -7.21
C GLN A 337 14.49 1.72 -6.06
N PHE A 338 14.23 2.42 -4.95
CA PHE A 338 15.07 2.34 -3.76
C PHE A 338 15.19 0.91 -3.25
N SER A 339 14.07 0.22 -3.07
CA SER A 339 14.03 -1.15 -2.55
C SER A 339 14.75 -2.14 -3.48
N ALA A 340 14.63 -1.96 -4.80
CA ALA A 340 15.37 -2.74 -5.79
C ALA A 340 16.89 -2.51 -5.71
N ASP A 341 17.34 -1.27 -5.46
CA ASP A 341 18.77 -0.92 -5.33
C ASP A 341 19.38 -1.41 -4.00
N GLN A 342 18.57 -1.51 -2.93
CA GLN A 342 19.03 -2.00 -1.61
C GLN A 342 19.07 -3.53 -1.50
N GLY A 343 18.22 -4.23 -2.27
CA GLY A 343 17.98 -5.66 -2.14
C GLY A 343 18.15 -6.45 -3.43
N SER A 344 17.27 -7.42 -3.66
CA SER A 344 17.20 -8.17 -4.91
C SER A 344 16.18 -7.52 -5.84
N ALA A 345 16.65 -6.84 -6.89
CA ALA A 345 15.80 -6.14 -7.84
C ALA A 345 14.72 -7.04 -8.47
N ALA A 346 15.07 -8.29 -8.78
CA ALA A 346 14.13 -9.27 -9.31
C ALA A 346 12.99 -9.56 -8.31
N VAL A 347 13.33 -9.80 -7.04
CA VAL A 347 12.33 -10.09 -6.00
C VAL A 347 11.47 -8.88 -5.69
N ALA A 348 12.06 -7.68 -5.63
CA ALA A 348 11.31 -6.44 -5.46
C ALA A 348 10.26 -6.30 -6.57
N ARG A 349 10.67 -6.48 -7.83
CA ARG A 349 9.75 -6.40 -8.97
C ARG A 349 8.65 -7.48 -8.93
N ILE A 350 9.02 -8.72 -8.61
CA ILE A 350 8.05 -9.82 -8.46
C ILE A 350 7.02 -9.48 -7.39
N GLY A 351 7.45 -8.93 -6.25
CA GLY A 351 6.57 -8.49 -5.17
C GLY A 351 5.57 -7.42 -5.61
N ASP A 352 6.07 -6.38 -6.30
CA ASP A 352 5.24 -5.29 -6.83
C ASP A 352 4.16 -5.79 -7.78
N VAL A 353 4.54 -6.66 -8.74
CA VAL A 353 3.61 -7.20 -9.75
C VAL A 353 2.63 -8.19 -9.13
N ARG A 354 3.07 -9.00 -8.15
CA ARG A 354 2.19 -9.90 -7.41
C ARG A 354 1.11 -9.12 -6.68
N MET A 355 1.46 -8.02 -6.02
CA MET A 355 0.49 -7.14 -5.37
C MET A 355 -0.49 -6.56 -6.42
N LEU A 356 0.00 -6.10 -7.58
CA LEU A 356 -0.84 -5.52 -8.64
C LEU A 356 -1.89 -6.54 -9.11
N ARG A 357 -1.47 -7.78 -9.36
CA ARG A 357 -2.38 -8.84 -9.79
C ARG A 357 -3.34 -9.29 -8.69
N ALA A 358 -2.92 -9.27 -7.42
CA ALA A 358 -3.74 -9.71 -6.30
C ALA A 358 -4.80 -8.68 -5.88
N ALA A 359 -4.51 -7.38 -6.02
CA ALA A 359 -5.37 -6.29 -5.56
C ALA A 359 -5.89 -5.41 -6.71
N GLN A 360 -4.98 -4.90 -7.54
CA GLN A 360 -5.30 -3.87 -8.54
C GLN A 360 -6.10 -4.43 -9.73
N PHE A 361 -5.71 -5.57 -10.30
CA PHE A 361 -6.43 -6.17 -11.43
C PHE A 361 -7.88 -6.55 -11.07
N PRO A 362 -8.15 -7.19 -9.91
CA PRO A 362 -9.51 -7.41 -9.45
C PRO A 362 -10.32 -6.13 -9.23
N GLU A 363 -9.69 -5.06 -8.74
CA GLU A 363 -10.34 -3.76 -8.56
C GLU A 363 -10.74 -3.13 -9.89
N ASP A 364 -9.84 -3.13 -10.89
CA ASP A 364 -10.07 -2.61 -12.24
C ASP A 364 -11.11 -3.40 -13.05
N ALA A 365 -11.27 -4.68 -12.73
CA ALA A 365 -12.31 -5.54 -13.32
C ALA A 365 -13.64 -5.51 -12.52
N GLY A 366 -13.62 -4.93 -11.33
CA GLY A 366 -14.71 -4.93 -10.38
C GLY A 366 -15.67 -3.75 -10.52
N PRO A 367 -16.72 -3.70 -9.68
CA PRO A 367 -17.66 -2.59 -9.67
C PRO A 367 -17.07 -1.28 -9.13
N LEU A 368 -15.92 -1.36 -8.47
CA LEU A 368 -15.17 -0.22 -7.94
C LEU A 368 -14.19 0.37 -8.98
N ALA A 369 -14.12 -0.19 -10.20
CA ALA A 369 -13.16 0.24 -11.21
C ALA A 369 -13.22 1.75 -11.46
N HIS A 370 -12.07 2.40 -11.36
CA HIS A 370 -11.88 3.82 -11.59
C HIS A 370 -10.54 4.06 -12.28
N PRO A 371 -10.38 5.14 -13.07
CA PRO A 371 -9.07 5.47 -13.59
C PRO A 371 -8.12 5.88 -12.46
N VAL A 372 -6.82 5.86 -12.74
CA VAL A 372 -5.76 6.27 -11.80
C VAL A 372 -5.97 7.71 -11.30
N ARG A 373 -6.58 8.57 -12.13
CA ARG A 373 -7.15 9.86 -11.72
C ARG A 373 -8.68 9.79 -11.79
N PRO A 374 -9.39 9.53 -10.67
CA PRO A 374 -10.83 9.36 -10.66
C PRO A 374 -11.61 10.56 -11.21
N GLU A 375 -12.84 10.33 -11.67
CA GLU A 375 -13.75 11.39 -12.14
C GLU A 375 -14.75 11.83 -11.07
N SER A 376 -15.02 10.98 -10.07
CA SER A 376 -15.90 11.28 -8.94
C SER A 376 -15.59 10.42 -7.72
N TYR A 377 -15.91 10.91 -6.52
CA TYR A 377 -15.88 10.15 -5.26
C TYR A 377 -17.01 10.57 -4.33
N ILE A 378 -17.43 9.68 -3.42
CA ILE A 378 -18.29 10.05 -2.28
C ILE A 378 -17.42 10.31 -1.05
N GLU A 379 -16.55 9.35 -0.74
CA GLU A 379 -15.60 9.45 0.36
C GLU A 379 -14.17 9.31 -0.20
N ILE A 380 -13.31 10.29 0.05
CA ILE A 380 -11.96 10.30 -0.50
C ILE A 380 -11.07 9.23 0.14
N SER A 381 -11.34 8.86 1.40
CA SER A 381 -10.64 7.77 2.10
C SER A 381 -10.71 6.43 1.35
N ASN A 382 -11.75 6.24 0.53
CA ASN A 382 -11.95 5.05 -0.30
C ASN A 382 -11.05 5.01 -1.55
N PHE A 383 -10.36 6.10 -1.91
CA PHE A 383 -9.47 6.19 -3.08
C PHE A 383 -7.98 5.96 -2.75
N TYR A 384 -7.67 5.57 -1.52
CA TYR A 384 -6.37 5.03 -1.14
C TYR A 384 -6.27 3.56 -1.62
N THR A 385 -6.32 3.38 -2.94
CA THR A 385 -6.48 2.08 -3.60
C THR A 385 -5.22 1.63 -4.33
N ALA A 386 -5.15 0.34 -4.64
CA ALA A 386 -4.06 -0.21 -5.45
C ALA A 386 -4.03 0.41 -6.85
N THR A 387 -5.16 0.89 -7.38
CA THR A 387 -5.21 1.61 -8.65
C THR A 387 -4.54 2.99 -8.58
N VAL A 388 -4.78 3.77 -7.52
CA VAL A 388 -4.13 5.09 -7.36
C VAL A 388 -2.63 4.96 -7.07
N TYR A 389 -2.26 4.04 -6.17
CA TYR A 389 -0.88 3.87 -5.72
C TYR A 389 -0.06 3.08 -6.72
N ASN A 390 -0.44 1.82 -6.94
CA ASN A 390 0.44 0.86 -7.60
C ASN A 390 0.29 0.89 -9.11
N LYS A 391 -0.94 0.94 -9.66
CA LYS A 391 -1.08 1.20 -11.11
C LYS A 391 -0.56 2.60 -11.43
N GLY A 392 -0.77 3.59 -10.56
CA GLY A 392 -0.10 4.89 -10.63
C GLY A 392 1.41 4.78 -10.82
N ALA A 393 2.11 3.98 -10.01
CA ALA A 393 3.54 3.72 -10.17
C ALA A 393 3.90 3.04 -11.50
N GLU A 394 3.06 2.12 -11.99
CA GLU A 394 3.27 1.50 -13.30
C GLU A 394 3.12 2.49 -14.46
N LEU A 395 2.27 3.52 -14.35
CA LEU A 395 2.23 4.61 -15.34
C LEU A 395 3.56 5.38 -15.35
N ILE A 396 4.12 5.67 -14.18
CA ILE A 396 5.43 6.33 -14.06
C ILE A 396 6.53 5.43 -14.65
N ARG A 397 6.49 4.13 -14.34
CA ARG A 397 7.43 3.12 -14.87
C ARG A 397 7.34 2.96 -16.38
N MET A 398 6.14 3.00 -16.97
CA MET A 398 5.96 3.02 -18.42
C MET A 398 6.60 4.25 -19.05
N MET A 399 6.40 5.45 -18.47
CA MET A 399 7.10 6.65 -18.95
C MET A 399 8.62 6.51 -18.80
N HIS A 400 9.11 5.98 -17.67
CA HIS A 400 10.53 5.71 -17.50
C HIS A 400 11.08 4.74 -18.56
N ALA A 401 10.32 3.70 -18.93
CA ALA A 401 10.71 2.76 -19.99
C ALA A 401 10.70 3.42 -21.39
N MET A 402 9.70 4.25 -21.68
CA MET A 402 9.57 4.96 -22.97
C MET A 402 10.64 6.03 -23.17
N LEU A 403 10.96 6.79 -22.13
CA LEU A 403 11.91 7.92 -22.18
C LEU A 403 13.36 7.46 -21.95
N GLY A 404 13.53 6.32 -21.27
CA GLY A 404 14.82 5.91 -20.72
C GLY A 404 15.22 6.74 -19.48
N PRO A 405 16.20 6.25 -18.69
CA PRO A 405 16.52 6.82 -17.37
C PRO A 405 17.01 8.27 -17.44
N HIS A 406 17.74 8.63 -18.50
CA HIS A 406 18.32 9.97 -18.63
C HIS A 406 17.26 11.04 -18.89
N ASP A 407 16.36 10.84 -19.86
CA ASP A 407 15.36 11.85 -20.21
C ASP A 407 14.20 11.84 -19.21
N PHE A 408 13.87 10.70 -18.61
CA PHE A 408 12.98 10.66 -17.45
C PHE A 408 13.52 11.51 -16.29
N ARG A 409 14.82 11.37 -15.97
CA ARG A 409 15.44 12.18 -14.90
C ARG A 409 15.39 13.68 -15.21
N LYS A 410 15.64 14.09 -16.46
CA LYS A 410 15.46 15.49 -16.87
C LYS A 410 14.02 15.96 -16.72
N GLY A 411 13.05 15.12 -17.07
CA GLY A 411 11.62 15.42 -16.91
C GLY A 411 11.24 15.62 -15.44
N ALA A 412 11.74 14.77 -14.54
CA ALA A 412 11.57 14.95 -13.11
C ALA A 412 12.22 16.25 -12.60
N ASP A 413 13.43 16.58 -13.04
CA ASP A 413 14.10 17.84 -12.69
C ASP A 413 13.30 19.06 -13.19
N LEU A 414 12.77 19.01 -14.42
CA LEU A 414 11.94 20.07 -15.00
C LEU A 414 10.59 20.21 -14.28
N TYR A 415 9.98 19.10 -13.86
CA TYR A 415 8.76 19.11 -13.06
C TYR A 415 8.97 19.87 -11.75
N PHE A 416 10.04 19.54 -11.01
CA PHE A 416 10.37 20.26 -9.79
C PHE A 416 10.74 21.73 -10.07
N GLU A 417 11.48 22.03 -11.13
CA GLU A 417 11.80 23.42 -11.52
C GLU A 417 10.53 24.28 -11.73
N ARG A 418 9.50 23.71 -12.36
CA ARG A 418 8.25 24.43 -12.70
C ARG A 418 7.28 24.56 -11.53
N HIS A 419 7.19 23.54 -10.69
CA HIS A 419 6.05 23.40 -9.76
C HIS A 419 6.43 23.44 -8.28
N ASP A 420 7.71 23.58 -7.94
CA ASP A 420 8.17 23.72 -6.55
C ASP A 420 7.43 24.87 -5.81
N GLY A 421 6.87 24.54 -4.65
CA GLY A 421 6.06 25.44 -3.83
C GLY A 421 4.62 25.62 -4.32
N THR A 422 4.13 24.76 -5.21
CA THR A 422 2.77 24.84 -5.76
C THR A 422 1.98 23.53 -5.62
N ALA A 423 0.68 23.60 -5.89
CA ALA A 423 -0.21 22.44 -5.97
C ALA A 423 -0.49 22.13 -7.46
N ALA A 424 -0.06 20.95 -7.93
CA ALA A 424 -0.01 20.58 -9.33
C ALA A 424 -0.99 19.44 -9.68
N THR A 425 -1.04 19.09 -10.96
CA THR A 425 -1.91 18.06 -11.54
C THR A 425 -1.11 16.91 -12.17
N CYS A 426 -1.77 15.78 -12.43
CA CYS A 426 -1.14 14.68 -13.18
C CYS A 426 -0.69 15.14 -14.58
N GLU A 427 -1.44 16.04 -15.22
CA GLU A 427 -1.09 16.61 -16.52
C GLU A 427 0.20 17.43 -16.49
N ASP A 428 0.44 18.17 -15.41
CA ASP A 428 1.66 18.97 -15.25
C ASP A 428 2.91 18.07 -15.25
N PHE A 429 2.83 16.93 -14.56
CA PHE A 429 3.90 15.94 -14.53
C PHE A 429 4.17 15.32 -15.91
N VAL A 430 3.12 14.85 -16.60
CA VAL A 430 3.26 14.28 -17.95
C VAL A 430 3.81 15.32 -18.93
N THR A 431 3.38 16.58 -18.82
CA THR A 431 3.86 17.66 -19.67
C THR A 431 5.33 17.99 -19.42
N ALA A 432 5.79 17.95 -18.17
CA ALA A 432 7.22 18.10 -17.88
C ALA A 432 8.06 16.95 -18.47
N MET A 433 7.55 15.71 -18.44
CA MET A 433 8.20 14.55 -19.07
C MET A 433 8.28 14.70 -20.60
N GLU A 434 7.17 15.11 -21.23
CA GLU A 434 7.08 15.37 -22.67
C GLU A 434 8.01 16.50 -23.11
N ASP A 435 8.00 17.65 -22.42
CA ASP A 435 8.83 18.80 -22.76
C ASP A 435 10.34 18.54 -22.60
N ALA A 436 10.73 17.77 -21.58
CA ALA A 436 12.15 17.48 -21.32
C ALA A 436 12.73 16.43 -22.27
N SER A 437 11.91 15.47 -22.72
CA SER A 437 12.34 14.36 -23.58
C SER A 437 12.12 14.64 -25.07
N GLY A 438 11.12 15.44 -25.42
CA GLY A 438 10.62 15.59 -26.79
C GLY A 438 9.79 14.40 -27.28
N THR A 439 9.48 13.43 -26.43
CA THR A 439 8.61 12.28 -26.74
C THR A 439 7.14 12.69 -26.64
N ASP A 440 6.35 12.45 -27.69
CA ASP A 440 4.90 12.68 -27.67
C ASP A 440 4.20 11.69 -26.72
N LEU A 441 3.62 12.20 -25.63
CA LEU A 441 2.85 11.46 -24.64
C LEU A 441 1.34 11.76 -24.79
N GLY A 442 0.90 12.30 -25.92
CA GLY A 442 -0.50 12.65 -26.20
C GLY A 442 -1.46 11.47 -26.01
N GLN A 443 -1.17 10.33 -26.64
CA GLN A 443 -1.97 9.10 -26.44
C GLN A 443 -1.77 8.50 -25.05
N PHE A 444 -0.59 8.63 -24.45
CA PHE A 444 -0.28 8.08 -23.13
C PHE A 444 -1.19 8.65 -22.03
N ARG A 445 -1.65 9.90 -22.17
CA ARG A 445 -2.60 10.55 -21.24
C ARG A 445 -3.93 9.79 -21.07
N LEU A 446 -4.28 8.86 -21.98
CA LEU A 446 -5.43 7.96 -21.79
C LEU A 446 -5.30 7.08 -20.54
N TRP A 447 -4.09 6.72 -20.12
CA TRP A 447 -3.85 5.94 -18.90
C TRP A 447 -4.37 6.61 -17.62
N TYR A 448 -4.44 7.94 -17.59
CA TYR A 448 -4.98 8.70 -16.46
C TYR A 448 -6.50 8.82 -16.46
N SER A 449 -7.17 8.55 -17.58
CA SER A 449 -8.62 8.78 -17.75
C SER A 449 -9.43 7.52 -18.07
N GLN A 450 -8.78 6.45 -18.52
CA GLN A 450 -9.44 5.18 -18.84
C GLN A 450 -9.15 4.11 -17.76
N SER A 451 -10.21 3.61 -17.12
CA SER A 451 -10.13 2.49 -16.17
C SER A 451 -10.08 1.13 -16.87
N GLY A 452 -9.79 0.10 -16.08
CA GLY A 452 -9.71 -1.29 -16.56
C GLY A 452 -8.29 -1.70 -16.97
N THR A 453 -8.09 -3.01 -16.98
CA THR A 453 -6.83 -3.65 -17.40
C THR A 453 -6.88 -3.97 -18.89
N PRO A 454 -5.98 -3.43 -19.73
CA PRO A 454 -5.89 -3.82 -21.13
C PRO A 454 -5.53 -5.30 -21.27
N LYS A 455 -6.15 -5.97 -22.23
CA LYS A 455 -5.81 -7.31 -22.68
C LYS A 455 -4.97 -7.20 -23.94
N VAL A 456 -3.80 -7.81 -23.93
CA VAL A 456 -2.88 -7.83 -25.08
C VAL A 456 -2.71 -9.28 -25.53
N THR A 457 -2.97 -9.54 -26.81
CA THR A 457 -2.67 -10.84 -27.43
C THR A 457 -1.41 -10.71 -28.27
N ALA A 458 -0.49 -11.66 -28.13
CA ALA A 458 0.78 -11.72 -28.84
C ALA A 458 0.93 -13.07 -29.55
N LYS A 459 1.13 -13.05 -30.87
CA LYS A 459 1.35 -14.24 -31.68
C LYS A 459 2.65 -14.09 -32.48
N LEU A 460 3.53 -15.09 -32.41
CA LEU A 460 4.79 -15.11 -33.16
C LEU A 460 4.74 -16.21 -34.23
N ASP A 461 4.74 -15.82 -35.50
CA ASP A 461 4.81 -16.74 -36.63
C ASP A 461 6.25 -16.73 -37.20
N TYR A 462 6.91 -17.88 -37.25
CA TYR A 462 8.29 -18.02 -37.77
C TYR A 462 8.31 -18.75 -39.11
N GLU A 463 8.97 -18.16 -40.10
CA GLU A 463 9.17 -18.72 -41.44
C GLU A 463 10.64 -19.09 -41.67
N ALA A 464 10.93 -20.39 -41.65
CA ALA A 464 12.29 -20.90 -41.75
C ALA A 464 12.94 -20.64 -43.11
N GLU A 465 12.16 -20.61 -44.20
CA GLU A 465 12.67 -20.34 -45.56
C GLU A 465 13.20 -18.91 -45.70
N ASP A 466 12.53 -17.96 -45.05
CA ASP A 466 12.86 -16.53 -45.11
C ASP A 466 13.75 -16.07 -43.93
N ALA A 467 14.05 -16.96 -42.99
CA ALA A 467 14.79 -16.65 -41.77
C ALA A 467 14.19 -15.45 -41.03
N SER A 468 12.87 -15.38 -40.96
CA SER A 468 12.12 -14.25 -40.41
C SER A 468 10.99 -14.70 -39.49
N ALA A 469 10.59 -13.82 -38.57
CA ALA A 469 9.40 -14.01 -37.75
C ALA A 469 8.56 -12.74 -37.72
N VAL A 470 7.24 -12.90 -37.63
CA VAL A 470 6.27 -11.80 -37.49
C VAL A 470 5.60 -11.92 -36.13
N LEU A 471 5.75 -10.90 -35.30
CA LEU A 471 5.02 -10.74 -34.05
C LEU A 471 3.78 -9.88 -34.31
N THR A 472 2.61 -10.49 -34.25
CA THR A 472 1.33 -9.78 -34.29
C THR A 472 0.88 -9.50 -32.87
N LEU A 473 0.73 -8.22 -32.54
CA LEU A 473 0.19 -7.75 -31.27
C LEU A 473 -1.20 -7.16 -31.49
N SER A 474 -2.13 -7.46 -30.61
CA SER A 474 -3.43 -6.78 -30.56
C SER A 474 -3.81 -6.39 -29.14
N GLN A 475 -4.58 -5.31 -29.00
CA GLN A 475 -5.07 -4.85 -27.70
C GLN A 475 -6.58 -4.63 -27.70
N THR A 476 -7.19 -4.93 -26.55
CA THR A 476 -8.56 -4.53 -26.22
C THR A 476 -8.65 -4.12 -24.76
N VAL A 477 -9.47 -3.13 -24.45
CA VAL A 477 -9.77 -2.77 -23.06
C VAL A 477 -11.24 -3.10 -22.80
N PRO A 478 -11.57 -3.99 -21.85
CA PRO A 478 -12.96 -4.29 -21.52
C PRO A 478 -13.71 -3.05 -21.01
N ALA A 479 -15.01 -2.99 -21.28
CA ALA A 479 -15.89 -1.97 -20.71
C ALA A 479 -15.92 -2.09 -19.17
N THR A 480 -15.97 -0.95 -18.50
CA THR A 480 -16.07 -0.86 -17.03
C THR A 480 -17.28 0.01 -16.65
N PRO A 481 -17.75 -0.03 -15.38
CA PRO A 481 -18.77 0.90 -14.91
C PRO A 481 -18.43 2.36 -15.27
N GLY A 482 -19.40 3.09 -15.81
CA GLY A 482 -19.24 4.48 -16.25
C GLY A 482 -18.42 4.71 -17.53
N GLN A 483 -17.75 3.69 -18.08
CA GLN A 483 -16.93 3.80 -19.30
C GLN A 483 -17.22 2.62 -20.26
N PRO A 484 -18.34 2.64 -21.00
CA PRO A 484 -18.70 1.57 -21.94
C PRO A 484 -17.87 1.58 -23.22
N GLU A 485 -17.34 2.75 -23.61
CA GLU A 485 -16.48 2.92 -24.78
C GLU A 485 -15.03 3.04 -24.32
N LYS A 486 -14.13 2.31 -25.01
CA LYS A 486 -12.70 2.30 -24.70
C LYS A 486 -11.87 2.58 -25.96
N LYS A 487 -10.71 3.22 -25.78
CA LYS A 487 -9.75 3.56 -26.83
C LYS A 487 -8.46 2.73 -26.69
N PRO A 488 -7.73 2.48 -27.80
CA PRO A 488 -6.40 1.89 -27.75
C PRO A 488 -5.45 2.73 -26.89
N MET A 489 -4.75 2.07 -25.98
CA MET A 489 -3.75 2.67 -25.11
C MET A 489 -2.39 2.68 -25.80
N ALA A 490 -1.49 3.57 -25.37
CA ALA A 490 -0.07 3.47 -25.72
C ALA A 490 0.61 2.48 -24.77
N ILE A 491 0.92 1.27 -25.24
CA ILE A 491 1.43 0.16 -24.41
C ILE A 491 2.89 -0.13 -24.78
N PRO A 492 3.86 0.21 -23.92
CA PRO A 492 5.27 -0.15 -24.10
C PRO A 492 5.55 -1.59 -23.62
N LEU A 493 6.13 -2.43 -24.49
CA LEU A 493 6.41 -3.85 -24.22
C LEU A 493 7.89 -4.16 -24.46
N LYS A 494 8.69 -4.37 -23.41
CA LYS A 494 10.04 -4.93 -23.59
C LYS A 494 9.92 -6.35 -24.16
N THR A 495 10.61 -6.58 -25.26
CA THR A 495 10.51 -7.80 -26.06
C THR A 495 11.90 -8.27 -26.46
N ALA A 496 12.14 -9.58 -26.36
CA ALA A 496 13.32 -10.26 -26.89
C ALA A 496 12.92 -11.59 -27.52
N LEU A 497 13.76 -12.11 -28.43
CA LEU A 497 13.61 -13.45 -28.98
C LEU A 497 14.79 -14.31 -28.54
N LEU A 498 14.51 -15.43 -27.90
CA LEU A 498 15.51 -16.44 -27.57
C LEU A 498 15.57 -17.49 -28.67
N GLY A 499 16.74 -18.01 -28.98
CA GLY A 499 16.88 -19.09 -29.92
C GLY A 499 16.55 -20.43 -29.27
N GLU A 500 15.59 -21.17 -29.83
CA GLU A 500 15.10 -22.44 -29.27
C GLU A 500 16.23 -23.46 -29.01
N ARG A 501 17.25 -23.49 -29.89
CA ARG A 501 18.36 -24.45 -29.75
C ARG A 501 19.51 -23.92 -28.88
N SER A 502 19.74 -22.60 -28.87
CA SER A 502 20.86 -22.02 -28.12
C SER A 502 20.50 -21.64 -26.69
N GLY A 503 19.21 -21.44 -26.38
CA GLY A 503 18.76 -20.93 -25.10
C GLY A 503 19.22 -19.49 -24.83
N ARG A 504 19.58 -18.72 -25.88
CA ARG A 504 20.18 -17.38 -25.75
C ARG A 504 19.42 -16.35 -26.57
N PRO A 505 19.49 -15.06 -26.21
CA PRO A 505 18.93 -14.00 -27.05
C PRO A 505 19.53 -14.03 -28.46
N ILE A 506 18.67 -14.20 -29.47
CA ILE A 506 19.00 -14.05 -30.90
C ILE A 506 18.50 -12.72 -31.45
N VAL A 507 17.51 -12.10 -30.78
CA VAL A 507 17.16 -10.69 -30.90
C VAL A 507 17.25 -10.09 -29.50
N ALA A 508 18.08 -9.05 -29.36
CA ALA A 508 18.28 -8.36 -28.09
C ALA A 508 16.99 -7.68 -27.62
N GLU A 509 16.88 -7.50 -26.31
CA GLU A 509 15.77 -6.78 -25.70
C GLU A 509 15.65 -5.36 -26.28
N HIS A 510 14.43 -5.00 -26.66
CA HIS A 510 14.07 -3.64 -27.09
C HIS A 510 12.61 -3.35 -26.75
N LEU A 511 12.23 -2.08 -26.79
CA LEU A 511 10.88 -1.64 -26.50
C LEU A 511 10.03 -1.64 -27.77
N VAL A 512 8.96 -2.44 -27.78
CA VAL A 512 7.92 -2.41 -28.82
C VAL A 512 6.76 -1.55 -28.33
N MET A 513 6.34 -0.56 -29.12
CA MET A 513 5.16 0.25 -28.81
C MET A 513 3.95 -0.32 -29.54
N LEU A 514 2.90 -0.67 -28.79
CA LEU A 514 1.58 -0.99 -29.31
C LEU A 514 0.65 0.20 -29.09
N THR A 515 0.35 0.94 -30.16
CA THR A 515 -0.46 2.15 -30.13
C THR A 515 -1.81 2.00 -30.84
N ASP A 516 -1.90 1.07 -31.78
CA ASP A 516 -3.13 0.73 -32.50
C ASP A 516 -3.81 -0.50 -31.89
N ASN A 517 -5.01 -0.83 -32.38
CA ASN A 517 -5.71 -2.06 -31.98
C ASN A 517 -4.92 -3.31 -32.36
N GLU A 518 -4.15 -3.26 -33.45
CA GLU A 518 -3.33 -4.34 -33.96
C GLU A 518 -2.07 -3.77 -34.63
N GLN A 519 -0.93 -4.43 -34.44
CA GLN A 519 0.34 -4.05 -35.04
C GLN A 519 1.21 -5.28 -35.30
N GLU A 520 1.93 -5.28 -36.42
CA GLU A 520 2.88 -6.32 -36.79
C GLU A 520 4.32 -5.82 -36.66
N ILE A 521 5.19 -6.64 -36.07
CA ILE A 521 6.62 -6.38 -35.92
C ILE A 521 7.38 -7.52 -36.61
N VAL A 522 8.22 -7.17 -37.58
CA VAL A 522 8.99 -8.14 -38.36
C VAL A 522 10.42 -8.23 -37.84
N PHE A 523 10.88 -9.46 -37.60
CA PHE A 523 12.25 -9.81 -37.25
C PHE A 523 12.89 -10.59 -38.39
N GLU A 524 14.01 -10.11 -38.93
CA GLU A 524 14.72 -10.74 -40.04
C GLU A 524 16.09 -11.28 -39.61
N GLY A 525 16.65 -12.21 -40.40
CA GLY A 525 18.01 -12.73 -40.18
C GLY A 525 18.13 -13.71 -39.01
N LEU A 526 17.02 -14.36 -38.63
CA LEU A 526 16.95 -15.33 -37.56
C LEU A 526 17.65 -16.63 -37.96
N ARG A 527 18.69 -16.99 -37.22
CA ARG A 527 19.53 -18.17 -37.52
C ARG A 527 18.92 -19.49 -37.03
N GLU A 528 17.84 -19.41 -36.27
CA GLU A 528 17.12 -20.52 -35.67
C GLU A 528 15.71 -20.12 -35.25
N PRO A 529 14.83 -21.09 -34.95
CA PRO A 529 13.49 -20.79 -34.46
C PRO A 529 13.53 -19.93 -33.19
N PRO A 530 12.79 -18.81 -33.15
CA PRO A 530 12.69 -17.94 -31.99
C PRO A 530 11.64 -18.42 -30.99
N VAL A 531 11.89 -18.12 -29.71
CA VAL A 531 10.92 -18.18 -28.61
C VAL A 531 10.68 -16.76 -28.10
N LEU A 532 9.42 -16.34 -28.01
CA LEU A 532 9.02 -15.00 -27.60
C LEU A 532 9.14 -14.80 -26.09
N SER A 533 9.95 -13.84 -25.67
CA SER A 533 9.90 -13.25 -24.33
C SER A 533 9.38 -11.82 -24.44
N ILE A 534 8.23 -11.54 -23.82
CA ILE A 534 7.47 -10.29 -24.00
C ILE A 534 6.89 -9.80 -22.69
N ASN A 535 6.75 -8.47 -22.58
CA ASN A 535 6.41 -7.77 -21.34
C ASN A 535 7.40 -8.10 -20.22
N ARG A 536 8.69 -8.23 -20.58
CA ARG A 536 9.80 -8.42 -19.64
C ARG A 536 9.77 -7.33 -18.57
N ASP A 537 10.15 -7.67 -17.34
CA ASP A 537 10.07 -6.75 -16.19
C ASP A 537 8.65 -6.15 -15.99
N PHE A 538 7.61 -6.80 -16.53
CA PHE A 538 6.22 -6.33 -16.54
C PHE A 538 6.09 -4.86 -17.00
N THR A 539 6.72 -4.51 -18.12
CA THR A 539 6.80 -3.11 -18.59
C THR A 539 5.48 -2.37 -18.72
N ALA A 540 4.37 -3.07 -18.94
CA ALA A 540 3.03 -2.49 -18.90
C ALA A 540 2.07 -3.35 -18.06
N PRO A 541 1.15 -2.71 -17.31
CA PRO A 541 0.17 -3.38 -16.48
C PRO A 541 -1.00 -3.94 -17.30
N VAL A 542 -0.71 -4.97 -18.09
CA VAL A 542 -1.67 -5.60 -19.02
C VAL A 542 -1.86 -7.09 -18.69
N ALA A 543 -3.04 -7.60 -19.03
CA ALA A 543 -3.27 -9.04 -19.10
C ALA A 543 -2.71 -9.54 -20.44
N MET A 544 -1.62 -10.31 -20.38
CA MET A 544 -0.94 -10.84 -21.57
C MET A 544 -1.49 -12.22 -21.92
N ASP A 545 -1.84 -12.41 -23.18
CA ASP A 545 -2.19 -13.69 -23.79
C ASP A 545 -1.19 -13.96 -24.93
N SER A 546 -0.35 -14.99 -24.80
CA SER A 546 0.78 -15.20 -25.73
C SER A 546 0.89 -16.62 -26.28
N GLU A 547 -0.18 -17.41 -26.22
CA GLU A 547 -0.27 -18.81 -26.71
C GLU A 547 1.02 -19.61 -26.51
N LYS A 548 1.44 -19.83 -25.25
CA LYS A 548 2.62 -20.62 -24.92
C LYS A 548 2.20 -22.02 -24.51
N ASP A 549 2.79 -23.03 -25.12
CA ASP A 549 2.63 -24.40 -24.66
C ASP A 549 3.51 -24.69 -23.42
N PRO A 550 3.22 -25.77 -22.65
CA PRO A 550 3.99 -26.10 -21.46
C PRO A 550 5.49 -26.28 -21.70
N ALA A 551 5.89 -26.76 -22.88
CA ALA A 551 7.30 -26.91 -23.25
C ALA A 551 8.00 -25.56 -23.41
N THR A 552 7.31 -24.59 -24.02
CA THR A 552 7.77 -23.20 -24.17
C THR A 552 7.89 -22.51 -22.82
N LEU A 553 6.91 -22.70 -21.92
CA LEU A 553 6.96 -22.15 -20.57
C LEU A 553 8.12 -22.74 -19.76
N ALA A 554 8.32 -24.07 -19.82
CA ALA A 554 9.47 -24.71 -19.19
C ALA A 554 10.79 -24.17 -19.76
N PHE A 555 10.90 -24.03 -21.08
CA PHE A 555 12.07 -23.44 -21.74
C PHE A 555 12.37 -22.01 -21.24
N LEU A 556 11.36 -21.14 -21.22
CA LEU A 556 11.53 -19.76 -20.74
C LEU A 556 11.90 -19.71 -19.26
N SER A 557 11.30 -20.55 -18.42
CA SER A 557 11.64 -20.63 -17.00
C SER A 557 13.10 -21.02 -16.74
N ALA A 558 13.70 -21.80 -17.65
CA ALA A 558 15.08 -22.28 -17.57
C ALA A 558 16.10 -21.34 -18.24
N HIS A 559 15.73 -20.65 -19.32
CA HIS A 559 16.68 -20.01 -20.24
C HIS A 559 16.49 -18.51 -20.43
N ASP A 560 15.36 -17.92 -20.03
CA ASP A 560 15.18 -16.47 -20.18
C ASP A 560 16.24 -15.70 -19.37
N ASP A 561 16.83 -14.66 -19.97
CA ASP A 561 17.85 -13.84 -19.32
C ASP A 561 17.26 -12.70 -18.48
N ASP A 562 15.94 -12.44 -18.60
CA ASP A 562 15.19 -11.58 -17.68
C ASP A 562 14.65 -12.39 -16.50
N PRO A 563 15.08 -12.12 -15.25
CA PRO A 563 14.62 -12.87 -14.07
C PRO A 563 13.10 -12.79 -13.88
N PHE A 564 12.49 -11.65 -14.20
CA PHE A 564 11.04 -11.51 -14.09
C PHE A 564 10.30 -12.39 -15.10
N ALA A 565 10.74 -12.42 -16.36
CA ALA A 565 10.17 -13.29 -17.39
C ALA A 565 10.36 -14.79 -17.07
N ARG A 566 11.50 -15.18 -16.48
CA ARG A 566 11.71 -16.55 -15.95
C ARG A 566 10.65 -16.89 -14.90
N TYR A 567 10.46 -15.99 -13.92
CA TYR A 567 9.44 -16.15 -12.89
C TYR A 567 8.04 -16.25 -13.50
N GLU A 568 7.69 -15.38 -14.44
CA GLU A 568 6.39 -15.40 -15.11
C GLU A 568 6.12 -16.73 -15.81
N ALA A 569 7.10 -17.23 -16.57
CA ALA A 569 6.95 -18.51 -17.25
C ALA A 569 6.74 -19.66 -16.27
N MET A 570 7.48 -19.67 -15.15
CA MET A 570 7.31 -20.66 -14.08
C MET A 570 5.91 -20.59 -13.45
N GLN A 571 5.46 -19.38 -13.09
CA GLN A 571 4.15 -19.19 -12.47
C GLN A 571 3.00 -19.54 -13.43
N GLN A 572 3.10 -19.15 -14.70
CA GLN A 572 2.12 -19.52 -15.71
C GLN A 572 2.04 -21.04 -15.87
N LEU A 573 3.19 -21.73 -15.94
CA LEU A 573 3.24 -23.19 -16.02
C LEU A 573 2.54 -23.85 -14.81
N MET A 574 2.81 -23.38 -13.60
CA MET A 574 2.15 -23.88 -12.37
C MET A 574 0.64 -23.61 -12.37
N VAL A 575 0.22 -22.40 -12.75
CA VAL A 575 -1.20 -22.00 -12.80
C VAL A 575 -1.98 -22.84 -13.81
N GLU A 576 -1.46 -23.00 -15.02
CA GLU A 576 -2.11 -23.79 -16.08
C GLU A 576 -2.24 -25.25 -15.66
N THR A 577 -1.19 -25.82 -15.05
CA THR A 577 -1.19 -27.17 -14.47
C THR A 577 -2.32 -27.35 -13.44
N ILE A 578 -2.48 -26.38 -12.52
CA ILE A 578 -3.53 -26.42 -11.49
C ILE A 578 -4.93 -26.26 -12.12
N ILE A 579 -5.11 -25.32 -13.06
CA ILE A 579 -6.40 -25.08 -13.73
C ILE A 579 -6.83 -26.28 -14.56
N ASP A 580 -5.91 -26.97 -15.22
CA ASP A 580 -6.17 -28.20 -15.96
C ASP A 580 -6.72 -29.29 -15.04
N ALA A 581 -6.10 -29.46 -13.86
CA ALA A 581 -6.55 -30.43 -12.87
C ALA A 581 -7.94 -30.08 -12.31
N VAL A 582 -8.18 -28.81 -12.00
CA VAL A 582 -9.50 -28.31 -11.57
C VAL A 582 -10.57 -28.56 -12.65
N SER A 583 -10.20 -28.42 -13.91
CA SER A 583 -11.08 -28.64 -15.07
C SER A 583 -11.33 -30.13 -15.37
N GLY A 584 -10.74 -31.05 -14.60
CA GLY A 584 -10.87 -32.49 -14.80
C GLY A 584 -10.07 -33.03 -15.99
N ARG A 585 -9.13 -32.26 -16.54
CA ARG A 585 -8.16 -32.75 -17.53
C ARG A 585 -7.13 -33.63 -16.81
N PRO A 586 -6.65 -34.73 -17.43
CA PRO A 586 -5.47 -35.44 -16.92
C PRO A 586 -4.28 -34.48 -16.93
N VAL A 587 -3.56 -34.39 -15.81
CA VAL A 587 -2.41 -33.49 -15.64
C VAL A 587 -1.17 -34.32 -15.36
N ASP A 588 -0.07 -33.93 -16.00
CA ASP A 588 1.28 -34.41 -15.75
C ASP A 588 2.05 -33.31 -15.00
N HIS A 589 2.55 -33.62 -13.81
CA HIS A 589 3.32 -32.67 -13.00
C HIS A 589 4.82 -32.64 -13.36
N ASP A 590 5.32 -33.60 -14.15
CA ASP A 590 6.75 -33.71 -14.49
C ASP A 590 7.34 -32.43 -15.09
N PRO A 591 6.66 -31.69 -16.00
CA PRO A 591 7.20 -30.42 -16.52
C PRO A 591 7.43 -29.36 -15.43
N VAL A 592 6.52 -29.24 -14.47
CA VAL A 592 6.67 -28.31 -13.34
C VAL A 592 7.80 -28.78 -12.42
N ILE A 593 7.85 -30.08 -12.10
CA ILE A 593 8.86 -30.66 -11.21
C ILE A 593 10.26 -30.44 -11.78
N GLU A 594 10.48 -30.71 -13.06
CA GLU A 594 11.78 -30.53 -13.69
C GLU A 594 12.17 -29.04 -13.79
N ALA A 595 11.23 -28.14 -14.10
CA ALA A 595 11.49 -26.71 -14.11
C ALA A 595 11.89 -26.19 -12.71
N VAL A 596 11.20 -26.65 -11.66
CA VAL A 596 11.53 -26.34 -10.27
C VAL A 596 12.89 -26.91 -9.88
N ARG A 597 13.21 -28.17 -10.24
CA ARG A 597 14.51 -28.77 -9.98
C ARG A 597 15.64 -27.96 -10.61
N GLN A 598 15.49 -27.57 -11.88
CA GLN A 598 16.49 -26.79 -12.60
C GLN A 598 16.73 -25.44 -11.93
N THR A 599 15.65 -24.75 -11.51
CA THR A 599 15.76 -23.46 -10.81
C THR A 599 16.36 -23.61 -9.41
N LEU A 600 15.96 -24.63 -8.65
CA LEU A 600 16.44 -24.89 -7.29
C LEU A 600 17.92 -25.23 -7.24
N THR A 601 18.40 -25.99 -8.24
CA THR A 601 19.77 -26.53 -8.28
C THR A 601 20.74 -25.64 -9.06
N ASP A 602 20.28 -24.54 -9.66
CA ASP A 602 21.11 -23.58 -10.37
C ASP A 602 22.04 -22.82 -9.38
N PRO A 603 23.38 -22.96 -9.51
CA PRO A 603 24.32 -22.28 -8.63
C PRO A 603 24.47 -20.79 -8.95
N ASP A 604 24.09 -20.35 -10.15
CA ASP A 604 24.29 -18.97 -10.62
C ASP A 604 23.09 -18.06 -10.27
N LEU A 605 21.97 -18.64 -9.84
CA LEU A 605 20.78 -17.90 -9.41
C LEU A 605 20.89 -17.39 -7.96
N ASP A 606 20.44 -16.15 -7.77
CA ASP A 606 20.21 -15.54 -6.45
C ASP A 606 19.22 -16.39 -5.63
N LYS A 607 19.57 -16.69 -4.38
CA LYS A 607 18.75 -17.53 -3.50
C LYS A 607 17.41 -16.89 -3.15
N ALA A 608 17.35 -15.55 -3.08
CA ALA A 608 16.08 -14.85 -2.90
C ALA A 608 15.16 -15.05 -4.11
N PHE A 609 15.71 -14.96 -5.33
CA PHE A 609 14.98 -15.23 -6.56
C PHE A 609 14.51 -16.69 -6.64
N ILE A 610 15.39 -17.67 -6.36
CA ILE A 610 15.01 -19.10 -6.35
C ILE A 610 13.81 -19.32 -5.42
N ALA A 611 13.88 -18.77 -4.20
CA ALA A 611 12.82 -18.93 -3.22
C ALA A 611 11.47 -18.35 -3.70
N GLU A 612 11.47 -17.24 -4.43
CA GLU A 612 10.25 -16.68 -5.03
C GLU A 612 9.76 -17.45 -6.25
N ALA A 613 10.66 -17.90 -7.13
CA ALA A 613 10.32 -18.57 -8.38
C ALA A 613 9.67 -19.94 -8.17
N VAL A 614 10.12 -20.68 -7.15
CA VAL A 614 9.63 -22.04 -6.88
C VAL A 614 8.39 -22.08 -5.97
N LEU A 615 7.89 -20.93 -5.51
CA LEU A 615 6.66 -20.87 -4.72
C LEU A 615 5.44 -21.13 -5.60
N LEU A 616 4.57 -22.03 -5.14
CA LEU A 616 3.27 -22.24 -5.79
C LEU A 616 2.41 -20.97 -5.74
N PRO A 617 1.67 -20.66 -6.82
CA PRO A 617 0.71 -19.57 -6.83
C PRO A 617 -0.31 -19.72 -5.71
N SER A 618 -0.81 -18.59 -5.18
CA SER A 618 -1.85 -18.62 -4.14
C SER A 618 -3.19 -19.11 -4.71
N GLU A 619 -4.02 -19.72 -3.86
CA GLU A 619 -5.35 -20.20 -4.26
C GLU A 619 -6.23 -19.07 -4.82
N SER A 620 -6.14 -17.88 -4.23
CA SER A 620 -6.86 -16.69 -4.73
C SER A 620 -6.37 -16.27 -6.11
N PHE A 621 -5.05 -16.28 -6.36
CA PHE A 621 -4.50 -15.92 -7.66
C PHE A 621 -4.91 -16.92 -8.75
N VAL A 622 -4.87 -18.23 -8.45
CA VAL A 622 -5.39 -19.28 -9.35
C VAL A 622 -6.88 -19.04 -9.63
N GLY A 623 -7.67 -18.75 -8.60
CA GLY A 623 -9.09 -18.43 -8.74
C GLY A 623 -9.36 -17.21 -9.62
N ASP A 624 -8.54 -16.15 -9.50
CA ASP A 624 -8.69 -14.94 -10.29
C ASP A 624 -8.45 -15.19 -11.81
N GLN A 625 -7.76 -16.28 -12.19
CA GLN A 625 -7.62 -16.74 -13.58
C GLN A 625 -8.82 -17.54 -14.11
N MET A 626 -9.72 -17.98 -13.24
CA MET A 626 -10.89 -18.79 -13.61
C MET A 626 -12.14 -17.92 -13.79
N LEU A 627 -13.02 -18.29 -14.73
CA LEU A 627 -14.30 -17.59 -14.91
C LEU A 627 -15.19 -17.71 -13.65
N ILE A 628 -15.32 -18.92 -13.13
CA ILE A 628 -15.99 -19.25 -11.87
C ILE A 628 -14.97 -19.94 -10.97
N VAL A 629 -14.79 -19.40 -9.77
CA VAL A 629 -13.85 -19.88 -8.76
C VAL A 629 -14.43 -21.10 -8.06
N GLU A 630 -13.63 -22.16 -7.97
CA GLU A 630 -13.97 -23.43 -7.30
C GLU A 630 -12.98 -23.68 -6.13
N PRO A 631 -13.22 -23.10 -4.93
CA PRO A 631 -12.22 -23.06 -3.85
C PRO A 631 -11.67 -24.43 -3.45
N GLU A 632 -12.56 -25.41 -3.25
CA GLU A 632 -12.18 -26.77 -2.85
C GLU A 632 -11.44 -27.52 -3.97
N ALA A 633 -11.76 -27.27 -5.24
CA ALA A 633 -11.07 -27.91 -6.35
C ALA A 633 -9.66 -27.33 -6.52
N ILE A 634 -9.53 -26.00 -6.44
CA ILE A 634 -8.25 -25.30 -6.48
C ILE A 634 -7.34 -25.82 -5.36
N HIS A 635 -7.85 -25.88 -4.12
CA HIS A 635 -7.09 -26.38 -2.98
C HIS A 635 -6.55 -27.80 -3.23
N ARG A 636 -7.43 -28.75 -3.63
CA ARG A 636 -7.01 -30.13 -3.90
C ARG A 636 -5.96 -30.24 -5.01
N ALA A 637 -6.15 -29.51 -6.12
CA ALA A 637 -5.21 -29.54 -7.24
C ALA A 637 -3.86 -28.93 -6.86
N ARG A 638 -3.86 -27.82 -6.11
CA ARG A 638 -2.65 -27.16 -5.62
C ARG A 638 -1.88 -28.03 -4.63
N GLU A 639 -2.57 -28.66 -3.67
CA GLU A 639 -1.91 -29.54 -2.71
C GLU A 639 -1.38 -30.82 -3.37
N ALA A 640 -2.08 -31.38 -4.37
CA ALA A 640 -1.54 -32.52 -5.14
C ALA A 640 -0.22 -32.17 -5.86
N LEU A 641 -0.13 -31.00 -6.49
CA LEU A 641 1.12 -30.53 -7.09
C LEU A 641 2.21 -30.26 -6.03
N ARG A 642 1.82 -29.71 -4.88
CA ARG A 642 2.73 -29.47 -3.74
C ARG A 642 3.31 -30.77 -3.20
N ASP A 643 2.50 -31.79 -3.05
CA ASP A 643 2.89 -33.11 -2.56
C ASP A 643 3.86 -33.77 -3.56
N ASP A 644 3.55 -33.78 -4.85
CA ASP A 644 4.44 -34.35 -5.88
C ASP A 644 5.79 -33.62 -5.98
N LEU A 645 5.81 -32.29 -5.82
CA LEU A 645 7.04 -31.49 -5.71
C LEU A 645 7.83 -31.83 -4.45
N GLY A 646 7.14 -32.03 -3.32
CA GLY A 646 7.75 -32.42 -2.05
C GLY A 646 8.38 -33.81 -2.13
N GLU A 647 7.63 -34.80 -2.62
CA GLU A 647 8.04 -36.20 -2.73
C GLU A 647 9.18 -36.39 -3.74
N THR A 648 9.04 -35.83 -4.95
CA THR A 648 9.98 -36.07 -6.04
C THR A 648 11.31 -35.35 -5.88
N LEU A 649 11.31 -34.20 -5.19
CA LEU A 649 12.50 -33.37 -4.94
C LEU A 649 12.93 -33.38 -3.47
N ALA A 650 12.52 -34.39 -2.70
CA ALA A 650 12.75 -34.45 -1.25
C ALA A 650 14.22 -34.21 -0.84
N GLU A 651 15.17 -34.84 -1.54
CA GLU A 651 16.60 -34.66 -1.27
C GLU A 651 17.12 -33.26 -1.64
N ASP A 652 16.61 -32.66 -2.71
CA ASP A 652 16.97 -31.30 -3.12
C ASP A 652 16.45 -30.27 -2.11
N TRP A 653 15.20 -30.44 -1.64
CA TRP A 653 14.63 -29.60 -0.58
C TRP A 653 15.36 -29.76 0.74
N ARG A 654 15.73 -31.00 1.11
CA ARG A 654 16.54 -31.27 2.30
C ARG A 654 17.90 -30.57 2.21
N ALA A 655 18.55 -30.61 1.05
CA ALA A 655 19.82 -29.93 0.82
C ALA A 655 19.67 -28.40 0.93
N ALA A 656 18.64 -27.82 0.31
CA ALA A 656 18.33 -26.39 0.38
C ALA A 656 18.03 -25.93 1.82
N TYR A 657 17.26 -26.72 2.57
CA TYR A 657 17.00 -26.50 3.99
C TYR A 657 18.29 -26.51 4.83
N ALA A 658 19.15 -27.51 4.61
CA ALA A 658 20.40 -27.65 5.37
C ALA A 658 21.42 -26.54 5.08
N ALA A 659 21.44 -25.98 3.87
CA ALA A 659 22.43 -25.00 3.41
C ALA A 659 22.47 -23.69 4.24
N SER A 660 21.41 -23.40 4.98
CA SER A 660 21.28 -22.19 5.81
C SER A 660 21.30 -22.49 7.33
N SER A 661 21.35 -23.77 7.72
CA SER A 661 21.31 -24.17 9.13
C SER A 661 22.59 -23.82 9.89
N GLY A 662 22.45 -23.27 11.10
CA GLY A 662 23.57 -23.02 12.02
C GLY A 662 24.33 -21.69 11.87
N ASN A 663 23.91 -20.81 10.96
CA ASN A 663 24.46 -19.46 10.85
C ASN A 663 23.81 -18.52 11.88
N ALA A 664 24.62 -17.68 12.54
CA ALA A 664 24.10 -16.62 13.40
C ALA A 664 23.31 -15.59 12.58
N TYR A 665 22.23 -15.07 13.14
CA TYR A 665 21.41 -14.06 12.46
C TYR A 665 22.22 -12.81 12.07
N THR A 666 22.03 -12.41 10.81
CA THR A 666 22.45 -11.12 10.27
C THR A 666 21.43 -10.68 9.23
N TYR A 667 21.17 -9.38 9.19
CA TYR A 667 20.33 -8.77 8.15
C TYR A 667 21.22 -8.22 7.03
N ASN A 668 21.22 -8.91 5.89
CA ASN A 668 21.82 -8.47 4.62
C ASN A 668 21.19 -9.29 3.46
N PRO A 669 21.27 -8.82 2.21
CA PRO A 669 20.57 -9.46 1.09
C PRO A 669 20.87 -10.96 0.93
N ALA A 670 22.14 -11.38 1.05
CA ALA A 670 22.54 -12.77 0.89
C ALA A 670 21.97 -13.68 1.99
N ALA A 671 22.03 -13.23 3.25
CA ALA A 671 21.51 -13.98 4.39
C ALA A 671 19.97 -14.07 4.36
N THR A 672 19.30 -12.98 3.97
CA THR A 672 17.84 -12.95 3.77
C THR A 672 17.41 -13.91 2.68
N GLY A 673 18.11 -13.93 1.54
CA GLY A 673 17.83 -14.87 0.45
C GLY A 673 17.95 -16.34 0.86
N LEU A 674 18.97 -16.68 1.66
CA LEU A 674 19.15 -18.03 2.20
C LEU A 674 18.04 -18.43 3.20
N ARG A 675 17.64 -17.52 4.10
CA ARG A 675 16.53 -17.79 5.04
C ARG A 675 15.19 -17.92 4.32
N ARG A 676 14.94 -17.09 3.30
CA ARG A 676 13.74 -17.21 2.46
C ARG A 676 13.69 -18.58 1.79
N LEU A 677 14.79 -19.03 1.18
CA LEU A 677 14.87 -20.37 0.57
C LEU A 677 14.70 -21.48 1.60
N ARG A 678 15.26 -21.33 2.81
CA ARG A 678 15.09 -22.28 3.92
C ARG A 678 13.62 -22.46 4.30
N ALA A 679 12.89 -21.36 4.42
CA ALA A 679 11.48 -21.36 4.78
C ALA A 679 10.63 -22.08 3.72
N VAL A 680 10.89 -21.80 2.44
CA VAL A 680 10.23 -22.47 1.31
C VAL A 680 10.56 -23.97 1.31
N ALA A 681 11.84 -24.33 1.48
CA ALA A 681 12.28 -25.70 1.54
C ALA A 681 11.62 -26.48 2.69
N LEU A 682 11.49 -25.89 3.89
CA LEU A 682 10.79 -26.53 5.01
C LEU A 682 9.32 -26.81 4.69
N GLY A 683 8.66 -25.91 3.96
CA GLY A 683 7.27 -26.10 3.49
C GLY A 683 7.10 -27.29 2.54
N TYR A 684 8.07 -27.53 1.65
CA TYR A 684 8.08 -28.69 0.75
C TYR A 684 8.57 -29.97 1.43
N VAL A 685 9.52 -29.89 2.38
CA VAL A 685 9.87 -31.03 3.25
C VAL A 685 8.64 -31.49 4.04
N ALA A 686 7.81 -30.57 4.54
CA ALA A 686 6.56 -30.92 5.19
C ALA A 686 5.53 -31.57 4.23
N ALA A 687 5.57 -31.26 2.93
CA ALA A 687 4.71 -31.89 1.92
C ALA A 687 5.22 -33.28 1.48
N SER A 688 6.53 -33.52 1.55
CA SER A 688 7.17 -34.75 1.07
C SER A 688 6.79 -36.05 1.80
N GLY A 689 6.04 -35.96 2.90
CA GLY A 689 5.70 -37.11 3.73
C GLY A 689 6.86 -37.74 4.50
N LEU A 690 8.05 -37.11 4.52
CA LEU A 690 9.20 -37.59 5.28
C LEU A 690 8.91 -37.65 6.79
N ASP A 691 9.24 -38.79 7.42
CA ASP A 691 9.03 -39.03 8.86
C ASP A 691 9.74 -38.00 9.77
N GLU A 692 10.82 -37.37 9.28
CA GLU A 692 11.59 -36.37 10.02
C GLU A 692 11.04 -34.94 9.92
N ALA A 693 10.08 -34.66 9.03
CA ALA A 693 9.57 -33.32 8.80
C ALA A 693 8.98 -32.65 10.06
N PRO A 694 8.20 -33.33 10.93
CA PRO A 694 7.73 -32.75 12.19
C PRO A 694 8.87 -32.33 13.12
N GLN A 695 9.91 -33.16 13.20
CA GLN A 695 11.08 -32.86 14.03
C GLN A 695 11.87 -31.69 13.47
N LEU A 696 12.09 -31.60 12.16
CA LEU A 696 12.80 -30.48 11.54
C LEU A 696 12.09 -29.14 11.75
N ALA A 697 10.75 -29.11 11.62
CA ALA A 697 9.97 -27.91 11.86
C ALA A 697 10.02 -27.51 13.35
N THR A 698 9.92 -28.48 14.26
CA THR A 698 10.03 -28.23 15.71
C THR A 698 11.42 -27.73 16.09
N ASP A 699 12.48 -28.36 15.59
CA ASP A 699 13.87 -27.97 15.84
C ASP A 699 14.12 -26.54 15.36
N GLN A 700 13.66 -26.17 14.16
CA GLN A 700 13.79 -24.80 13.67
C GLN A 700 13.02 -23.81 14.55
N PHE A 701 11.79 -24.14 14.95
CA PHE A 701 10.98 -23.28 15.81
C PHE A 701 11.66 -23.01 17.16
N GLU A 702 12.14 -24.06 17.82
CA GLU A 702 12.74 -23.98 19.15
C GLU A 702 14.14 -23.36 19.13
N SER A 703 14.95 -23.67 18.10
CA SER A 703 16.35 -23.24 18.02
C SER A 703 16.56 -21.92 17.28
N ALA A 704 15.54 -21.36 16.61
CA ALA A 704 15.69 -20.12 15.86
C ALA A 704 16.20 -18.99 16.77
N ASP A 705 17.19 -18.24 16.29
CA ASP A 705 17.74 -17.04 16.93
C ASP A 705 17.13 -15.74 16.37
N ASN A 706 16.13 -15.87 15.47
CA ASN A 706 15.46 -14.77 14.80
C ASN A 706 13.97 -15.10 14.53
N MET A 707 13.16 -14.06 14.33
CA MET A 707 11.72 -14.20 14.10
C MET A 707 11.39 -14.77 12.71
N THR A 708 12.21 -14.54 11.68
CA THR A 708 11.97 -15.08 10.31
C THR A 708 11.89 -16.60 10.32
N ASP A 709 12.94 -17.25 10.85
CA ASP A 709 13.01 -18.71 10.90
C ASP A 709 11.95 -19.29 11.83
N ARG A 710 11.70 -18.62 12.98
CA ARG A 710 10.70 -19.04 13.96
C ARG A 710 9.29 -18.97 13.41
N GLN A 711 8.93 -17.87 12.75
CA GLN A 711 7.61 -17.69 12.13
C GLN A 711 7.42 -18.66 10.96
N ALA A 712 8.44 -18.89 10.14
CA ALA A 712 8.37 -19.86 9.05
C ALA A 712 8.06 -21.28 9.57
N ALA A 713 8.76 -21.71 10.62
CA ALA A 713 8.52 -23.00 11.26
C ALA A 713 7.14 -23.07 11.92
N LEU A 714 6.72 -22.01 12.62
CA LEU A 714 5.38 -21.91 13.20
C LEU A 714 4.29 -22.02 12.13
N ALA A 715 4.46 -21.38 10.97
CA ALA A 715 3.50 -21.46 9.87
C ALA A 715 3.36 -22.90 9.35
N VAL A 716 4.47 -23.64 9.20
CA VAL A 716 4.43 -25.06 8.80
C VAL A 716 3.70 -25.90 9.86
N LEU A 717 4.04 -25.73 11.14
CA LEU A 717 3.38 -26.43 12.25
C LEU A 717 1.88 -26.10 12.34
N ALA A 718 1.50 -24.84 12.15
CA ALA A 718 0.11 -24.37 12.20
C ALA A 718 -0.77 -24.93 11.06
N ASN A 719 -0.18 -25.29 9.93
CA ASN A 719 -0.86 -25.95 8.81
C ASN A 719 -0.88 -27.48 8.92
N SER A 720 -0.07 -28.07 9.81
CA SER A 720 0.02 -29.52 9.98
C SER A 720 -1.10 -30.11 10.85
N GLU A 721 -1.29 -31.43 10.77
CA GLU A 721 -2.07 -32.24 11.73
C GLU A 721 -1.18 -32.90 12.80
N TRP A 722 0.07 -32.45 12.95
CA TRP A 722 1.02 -33.07 13.87
C TRP A 722 0.75 -32.68 15.33
N PRO A 723 0.98 -33.57 16.31
CA PRO A 723 0.79 -33.27 17.74
C PRO A 723 1.57 -32.03 18.24
N GLU A 724 2.71 -31.72 17.63
CA GLU A 724 3.61 -30.61 17.97
C GLU A 724 2.95 -29.23 17.75
N ARG A 725 1.95 -29.14 16.86
CA ARG A 725 1.26 -27.89 16.50
C ARG A 725 0.76 -27.11 17.71
N THR A 726 0.00 -27.77 18.59
CA THR A 726 -0.62 -27.09 19.75
C THR A 726 0.46 -26.56 20.68
N GLY A 727 1.50 -27.35 20.94
CA GLY A 727 2.62 -26.92 21.78
C GLY A 727 3.37 -25.72 21.19
N ALA A 728 3.58 -25.67 19.88
CA ALA A 728 4.25 -24.53 19.23
C ALA A 728 3.41 -23.25 19.29
N LEU A 729 2.09 -23.35 19.06
CA LEU A 729 1.17 -22.21 19.15
C LEU A 729 1.10 -21.65 20.59
N GLU A 730 1.04 -22.52 21.59
CA GLU A 730 1.04 -22.12 23.02
C GLU A 730 2.39 -21.50 23.41
N GLN A 731 3.50 -22.12 23.03
CA GLN A 731 4.84 -21.59 23.32
C GLN A 731 5.08 -20.21 22.68
N PHE A 732 4.63 -20.01 21.43
CA PHE A 732 4.75 -18.72 20.76
C PHE A 732 3.90 -17.65 21.49
N TYR A 733 2.66 -17.98 21.83
CA TYR A 733 1.80 -17.09 22.59
C TYR A 733 2.42 -16.73 23.96
N ASP A 734 2.87 -17.72 24.73
CA ASP A 734 3.44 -17.49 26.06
C ASP A 734 4.71 -16.64 26.03
N ARG A 735 5.52 -16.79 24.98
CA ARG A 735 6.73 -16.00 24.76
C ARG A 735 6.41 -14.55 24.42
N TYR A 736 5.39 -14.29 23.61
CA TYR A 736 5.17 -12.99 22.97
C TYR A 736 3.86 -12.27 23.32
N ARG A 737 3.02 -12.79 24.22
CA ARG A 737 1.73 -12.18 24.59
C ARG A 737 1.80 -10.70 25.04
N ASN A 738 2.97 -10.24 25.48
CA ASN A 738 3.20 -8.84 25.88
C ASN A 738 3.71 -7.95 24.75
N ASP A 739 4.01 -8.51 23.57
CA ASP A 739 4.39 -7.76 22.36
C ASP A 739 3.21 -7.79 21.38
N ALA A 740 2.52 -6.66 21.25
CA ALA A 740 1.28 -6.59 20.49
C ALA A 740 1.48 -6.93 19.00
N LEU A 741 2.59 -6.49 18.40
CA LEU A 741 2.93 -6.69 16.99
C LEU A 741 3.29 -8.15 16.70
N VAL A 742 4.05 -8.79 17.58
CA VAL A 742 4.38 -10.21 17.42
C VAL A 742 3.13 -11.07 17.60
N LEU A 743 2.23 -10.69 18.52
CA LEU A 743 0.96 -11.40 18.69
C LEU A 743 0.07 -11.31 17.43
N ASP A 744 0.19 -10.26 16.61
CA ASP A 744 -0.54 -10.20 15.33
C ASP A 744 -0.09 -11.31 14.37
N LYS A 745 1.20 -11.65 14.37
CA LYS A 745 1.76 -12.76 13.58
C LYS A 745 1.16 -14.10 14.03
N TRP A 746 0.90 -14.26 15.32
CA TRP A 746 0.28 -15.46 15.88
C TRP A 746 -1.20 -15.62 15.51
N PHE A 747 -1.99 -14.54 15.53
CA PHE A 747 -3.36 -14.56 15.03
C PHE A 747 -3.39 -14.86 13.53
N MET A 748 -2.51 -14.21 12.76
CA MET A 748 -2.45 -14.35 11.31
C MET A 748 -2.03 -15.77 10.88
N ALA A 749 -1.05 -16.38 11.55
CA ALA A 749 -0.62 -17.75 11.25
C ALA A 749 -1.77 -18.77 11.40
N GLN A 750 -2.71 -18.53 12.32
CA GLN A 750 -3.88 -19.39 12.51
C GLN A 750 -5.02 -19.04 11.54
N ALA A 751 -5.26 -17.75 11.27
CA ALA A 751 -6.31 -17.30 10.35
C ALA A 751 -6.05 -17.71 8.88
N LEU A 752 -4.78 -17.82 8.49
CA LEU A 752 -4.34 -18.24 7.16
C LEU A 752 -4.10 -19.75 7.05
N SER A 753 -4.38 -20.53 8.09
CA SER A 753 -4.18 -21.98 8.05
C SER A 753 -5.08 -22.65 7.01
N THR A 754 -4.54 -23.64 6.29
CA THR A 754 -5.24 -24.42 5.26
C THR A 754 -6.05 -25.59 5.83
N ARG A 755 -6.03 -25.77 7.17
CA ARG A 755 -6.75 -26.83 7.88
C ARG A 755 -8.26 -26.69 7.77
N GLU A 756 -8.97 -27.81 7.93
CA GLU A 756 -10.44 -27.84 7.88
C GLU A 756 -11.09 -27.14 9.08
N ASP A 757 -10.41 -27.09 10.23
CA ASP A 757 -10.90 -26.46 11.47
C ASP A 757 -10.56 -24.96 11.60
N THR A 758 -10.02 -24.33 10.55
CA THR A 758 -9.58 -22.92 10.58
C THR A 758 -10.69 -21.96 10.97
N LEU A 759 -11.91 -22.09 10.41
CA LEU A 759 -13.03 -21.22 10.76
C LEU A 759 -13.38 -21.31 12.26
N ALA A 760 -13.46 -22.52 12.81
CA ALA A 760 -13.74 -22.73 14.22
C ALA A 760 -12.63 -22.13 15.12
N SER A 761 -11.37 -22.26 14.68
CA SER A 761 -10.22 -21.66 15.36
C SER A 761 -10.29 -20.12 15.36
N VAL A 762 -10.61 -19.51 14.21
CA VAL A 762 -10.78 -18.05 14.07
C VAL A 762 -11.93 -17.53 14.95
N GLU A 763 -13.06 -18.24 14.99
CA GLU A 763 -14.19 -17.87 15.86
C GLU A 763 -13.80 -17.94 17.35
N ALA A 764 -13.02 -18.94 17.76
CA ALA A 764 -12.51 -19.01 19.13
C ALA A 764 -11.53 -17.87 19.43
N LEU A 765 -10.60 -17.58 18.52
CA LEU A 765 -9.64 -16.48 18.63
C LEU A 765 -10.31 -15.11 18.68
N SER A 766 -11.47 -14.94 18.03
CA SER A 766 -12.24 -13.69 18.08
C SER A 766 -12.81 -13.37 19.48
N ARG A 767 -12.74 -14.33 20.41
CA ARG A 767 -13.13 -14.21 21.82
C ARG A 767 -11.92 -14.30 22.76
N HIS A 768 -10.72 -14.36 22.21
CA HIS A 768 -9.48 -14.41 22.98
C HIS A 768 -9.30 -13.11 23.78
N PRO A 769 -8.81 -13.14 25.03
CA PRO A 769 -8.67 -11.94 25.85
C PRO A 769 -7.79 -10.84 25.24
N ASP A 770 -6.80 -11.22 24.41
CA ASP A 770 -5.91 -10.27 23.72
C ASP A 770 -6.39 -9.86 22.31
N PHE A 771 -7.59 -10.30 21.92
CA PHE A 771 -8.24 -9.80 20.71
C PHE A 771 -9.15 -8.62 21.06
N SER A 772 -8.98 -7.49 20.36
CA SER A 772 -9.85 -6.32 20.46
C SER A 772 -10.17 -5.78 19.07
N ILE A 773 -11.44 -5.45 18.85
CA ILE A 773 -11.93 -4.80 17.62
C ILE A 773 -11.50 -3.33 17.54
N ASP A 774 -11.20 -2.71 18.68
CA ASP A 774 -10.81 -1.29 18.76
C ASP A 774 -9.40 -1.05 18.19
N ASN A 775 -8.58 -2.10 18.08
CA ASN A 775 -7.24 -2.02 17.51
C ASN A 775 -7.26 -2.46 16.03
N PRO A 776 -6.97 -1.55 15.07
CA PRO A 776 -7.01 -1.88 13.65
C PRO A 776 -5.99 -2.95 13.22
N ASN A 777 -4.84 -3.07 13.88
CA ASN A 777 -3.86 -4.11 13.57
C ASN A 777 -4.40 -5.50 13.96
N ARG A 778 -5.00 -5.59 15.15
CA ARG A 778 -5.57 -6.83 15.68
C ARG A 778 -6.79 -7.31 14.89
N LEU A 779 -7.66 -6.37 14.48
CA LEU A 779 -8.80 -6.69 13.62
C LEU A 779 -8.34 -7.24 12.25
N ARG A 780 -7.31 -6.62 11.65
CA ARG A 780 -6.73 -7.08 10.38
C ARG A 780 -6.03 -8.44 10.50
N SER A 781 -5.26 -8.66 11.57
CA SER A 781 -4.47 -9.89 11.73
C SER A 781 -5.30 -11.15 11.94
N LEU A 782 -6.54 -11.02 12.42
CA LEU A 782 -7.48 -12.15 12.56
C LEU A 782 -8.58 -12.13 11.50
N VAL A 783 -9.42 -11.10 11.47
CA VAL A 783 -10.64 -11.06 10.63
C VAL A 783 -10.29 -10.76 9.19
N GLY A 784 -9.41 -9.77 8.96
CA GLY A 784 -8.92 -9.44 7.62
C GLY A 784 -8.17 -10.61 6.98
N ALA A 785 -7.24 -11.21 7.73
CA ALA A 785 -6.49 -12.38 7.31
C ALA A 785 -7.41 -13.57 6.96
N PHE A 786 -8.43 -13.84 7.79
CA PHE A 786 -9.42 -14.88 7.48
C PHE A 786 -10.20 -14.58 6.19
N GLY A 787 -10.57 -13.32 5.94
CA GLY A 787 -11.21 -12.91 4.68
C GLY A 787 -10.35 -13.11 3.43
N SER A 788 -9.03 -13.23 3.58
CA SER A 788 -8.09 -13.59 2.50
C SER A 788 -7.84 -15.10 2.36
N ASN A 789 -8.33 -15.92 3.28
CA ASN A 789 -8.19 -17.38 3.21
C ASN A 789 -9.24 -17.96 2.25
N GLN A 790 -8.85 -18.14 0.98
CA GLN A 790 -9.74 -18.52 -0.12
C GLN A 790 -10.64 -19.73 0.20
N ARG A 791 -10.06 -20.85 0.62
CA ARG A 791 -10.83 -22.06 0.92
C ARG A 791 -11.74 -21.88 2.12
N ALA A 792 -11.20 -21.46 3.26
CA ALA A 792 -11.95 -21.45 4.52
C ALA A 792 -13.03 -20.36 4.56
N PHE A 793 -12.76 -19.18 3.98
CA PHE A 793 -13.74 -18.08 3.90
C PHE A 793 -14.91 -18.45 3.00
N HIS A 794 -14.65 -19.10 1.86
CA HIS A 794 -15.65 -19.54 0.90
C HIS A 794 -16.16 -20.97 1.18
N ALA A 795 -16.17 -21.40 2.44
CA ALA A 795 -16.80 -22.65 2.84
C ALA A 795 -18.28 -22.69 2.38
N ALA A 796 -18.74 -23.84 1.89
CA ALA A 796 -20.09 -23.99 1.31
C ALA A 796 -21.23 -23.65 2.29
N SER A 797 -20.96 -23.62 3.60
CA SER A 797 -21.93 -23.25 4.63
C SER A 797 -22.25 -21.75 4.68
N GLY A 798 -21.49 -20.89 4.00
CA GLY A 798 -21.62 -19.43 4.04
C GLY A 798 -21.28 -18.77 5.38
N HIS A 799 -20.80 -19.54 6.37
CA HIS A 799 -20.53 -19.01 7.71
C HIS A 799 -19.41 -17.96 7.72
N GLY A 800 -18.40 -18.11 6.85
CA GLY A 800 -17.34 -17.12 6.70
C GLY A 800 -17.86 -15.74 6.28
N TYR A 801 -18.86 -15.70 5.39
CA TYR A 801 -19.48 -14.45 4.94
C TYR A 801 -20.23 -13.75 6.08
N ARG A 802 -21.01 -14.53 6.84
CA ARG A 802 -21.74 -14.04 8.01
C ARG A 802 -20.79 -13.48 9.07
N PHE A 803 -19.72 -14.21 9.36
CA PHE A 803 -18.67 -13.82 10.31
C PHE A 803 -18.06 -12.47 9.94
N LEU A 804 -17.63 -12.30 8.69
CA LEU A 804 -17.03 -11.06 8.21
C LEU A 804 -18.01 -9.88 8.27
N ALA A 805 -19.25 -10.07 7.80
CA ALA A 805 -20.26 -9.02 7.80
C ALA A 805 -20.69 -8.58 9.23
N ASP A 806 -20.67 -9.50 10.20
CA ASP A 806 -20.89 -9.15 11.62
C ASP A 806 -19.76 -8.28 12.19
N PHE A 807 -18.52 -8.52 11.77
CA PHE A 807 -17.39 -7.68 12.16
C PHE A 807 -17.40 -6.32 11.45
N ILE A 808 -17.75 -6.26 10.17
CA ILE A 808 -17.90 -4.99 9.43
C ILE A 808 -18.91 -4.08 10.13
N LEU A 809 -20.10 -4.58 10.45
CA LEU A 809 -21.15 -3.78 11.12
C LEU A 809 -20.73 -3.30 12.52
N LYS A 810 -19.94 -4.08 13.26
CA LYS A 810 -19.41 -3.66 14.57
C LYS A 810 -18.30 -2.63 14.42
N ALA A 811 -17.38 -2.86 13.49
CA ALA A 811 -16.24 -1.99 13.24
C ALA A 811 -16.70 -0.63 12.66
N ASP A 812 -17.75 -0.60 11.84
CA ASP A 812 -18.27 0.63 11.21
C ASP A 812 -18.65 1.70 12.25
N ALA A 813 -19.25 1.28 13.36
CA ALA A 813 -19.63 2.18 14.44
C ALA A 813 -18.44 2.76 15.23
N ILE A 814 -17.25 2.16 15.09
CA ILE A 814 -16.04 2.50 15.85
C ILE A 814 -15.05 3.26 14.97
N ASN A 815 -14.77 2.69 13.79
CA ASN A 815 -13.79 3.11 12.81
C ASN A 815 -14.26 2.72 11.39
N PRO A 816 -15.03 3.60 10.72
CA PRO A 816 -15.56 3.40 9.37
C PRO A 816 -14.53 2.98 8.31
N GLN A 817 -13.37 3.64 8.31
CA GLN A 817 -12.30 3.37 7.34
C GLN A 817 -11.76 1.94 7.47
N THR A 818 -11.55 1.48 8.70
CA THR A 818 -11.09 0.10 8.96
C THR A 818 -12.17 -0.91 8.56
N ALA A 819 -13.45 -0.61 8.80
CA ALA A 819 -14.56 -1.47 8.42
C ALA A 819 -14.70 -1.60 6.89
N ALA A 820 -14.61 -0.48 6.17
CA ALA A 820 -14.69 -0.44 4.71
C ALA A 820 -13.62 -1.32 4.04
N ARG A 821 -12.39 -1.33 4.59
CA ARG A 821 -11.28 -2.16 4.10
C ARG A 821 -11.49 -3.68 4.27
N LEU A 822 -12.43 -4.11 5.10
CA LEU A 822 -12.76 -5.53 5.27
C LEU A 822 -13.81 -6.02 4.26
N LEU A 823 -14.48 -5.13 3.54
CA LEU A 823 -15.58 -5.46 2.63
C LEU A 823 -15.18 -6.20 1.33
N PRO A 824 -14.04 -5.90 0.67
CA PRO A 824 -13.76 -6.39 -0.69
C PRO A 824 -13.96 -7.90 -0.94
N PRO A 825 -13.65 -8.83 -0.02
CA PRO A 825 -13.92 -10.25 -0.22
C PRO A 825 -15.40 -10.58 -0.53
N LEU A 826 -16.36 -9.84 0.03
CA LEU A 826 -17.79 -10.02 -0.27
C LEU A 826 -18.18 -9.46 -1.65
N GLY A 827 -17.46 -8.46 -2.14
CA GLY A 827 -17.71 -7.82 -3.44
C GLY A 827 -17.41 -8.73 -4.64
N LYS A 828 -16.66 -9.82 -4.44
CA LYS A 828 -16.32 -10.79 -5.49
C LYS A 828 -17.44 -11.79 -5.83
N TRP A 829 -18.67 -11.59 -5.34
CA TRP A 829 -19.76 -12.56 -5.40
C TRP A 829 -20.11 -13.10 -6.80
N ARG A 830 -19.86 -12.33 -7.86
CA ARG A 830 -20.08 -12.76 -9.28
C ARG A 830 -19.05 -13.76 -9.79
N ARG A 831 -17.93 -13.94 -9.09
CA ARG A 831 -16.84 -14.85 -9.46
C ARG A 831 -17.01 -16.26 -8.90
N PHE A 832 -18.05 -16.52 -8.11
CA PHE A 832 -18.31 -17.81 -7.49
C PHE A 832 -19.60 -18.43 -8.03
N ASP A 833 -19.85 -19.69 -7.68
CA ASP A 833 -21.11 -20.37 -8.01
C ASP A 833 -22.35 -19.62 -7.48
N GLU A 834 -23.52 -19.97 -8.01
CA GLU A 834 -24.79 -19.29 -7.71
C GLU A 834 -25.13 -19.30 -6.20
N GLU A 835 -24.83 -20.39 -5.49
CA GLU A 835 -25.15 -20.54 -4.07
C GLU A 835 -24.25 -19.62 -3.21
N ARG A 836 -22.94 -19.67 -3.42
CA ARG A 836 -21.97 -18.78 -2.75
C ARG A 836 -22.23 -17.32 -3.10
N GLY A 837 -22.49 -17.02 -4.38
CA GLY A 837 -22.81 -15.69 -4.88
C GLY A 837 -24.04 -15.10 -4.20
N ALA A 838 -25.11 -15.90 -4.06
CA ALA A 838 -26.34 -15.48 -3.37
C ALA A 838 -26.09 -15.19 -1.88
N MET A 839 -25.28 -15.99 -1.18
CA MET A 839 -24.98 -15.78 0.24
C MET A 839 -24.14 -14.51 0.47
N MET A 840 -23.09 -14.28 -0.32
CA MET A 840 -22.30 -13.04 -0.22
C MET A 840 -23.13 -11.79 -0.52
N ARG A 841 -23.96 -11.85 -1.57
CA ARG A 841 -24.88 -10.77 -1.92
C ARG A 841 -25.87 -10.47 -0.78
N ALA A 842 -26.42 -11.49 -0.14
CA ALA A 842 -27.33 -11.31 1.00
C ALA A 842 -26.64 -10.62 2.20
N GLU A 843 -25.35 -10.88 2.43
CA GLU A 843 -24.59 -10.15 3.45
C GLU A 843 -24.33 -8.69 3.07
N LEU A 844 -24.04 -8.38 1.80
CA LEU A 844 -23.92 -6.99 1.32
C LEU A 844 -25.24 -6.22 1.47
N GLU A 845 -26.37 -6.83 1.09
CA GLU A 845 -27.71 -6.26 1.27
C GLU A 845 -28.02 -6.04 2.76
N ARG A 846 -27.58 -6.94 3.64
CA ARG A 846 -27.70 -6.78 5.10
C ARG A 846 -26.86 -5.63 5.63
N ILE A 847 -25.63 -5.46 5.15
CA ILE A 847 -24.76 -4.35 5.54
C ILE A 847 -25.41 -3.02 5.16
N LEU A 848 -25.92 -2.90 3.93
CA LEU A 848 -26.63 -1.69 3.47
C LEU A 848 -27.92 -1.39 4.24
N ALA A 849 -28.60 -2.41 4.75
CA ALA A 849 -29.77 -2.25 5.60
C ALA A 849 -29.41 -1.88 7.06
N GLY A 850 -28.13 -1.81 7.40
CA GLY A 850 -27.64 -1.43 8.71
C GLY A 850 -28.05 -0.01 9.10
N PRO A 851 -28.54 0.23 10.33
CA PRO A 851 -28.85 1.57 10.79
C PRO A 851 -27.56 2.39 10.99
N ASN A 852 -27.57 3.66 10.56
CA ASN A 852 -26.45 4.61 10.71
C ASN A 852 -25.14 4.17 10.01
N LEU A 853 -25.24 3.48 8.88
CA LEU A 853 -24.08 3.08 8.09
C LEU A 853 -23.24 4.30 7.68
N SER A 854 -21.92 4.21 7.86
CA SER A 854 -21.00 5.27 7.43
C SER A 854 -20.99 5.47 5.90
N LYS A 855 -20.48 6.62 5.45
CA LYS A 855 -20.26 6.88 4.02
C LYS A 855 -19.24 5.91 3.43
N ASP A 856 -18.17 5.59 4.17
CA ASP A 856 -17.11 4.67 3.77
C ASP A 856 -17.68 3.30 3.41
N VAL A 857 -18.44 2.68 4.33
CA VAL A 857 -19.02 1.34 4.12
C VAL A 857 -20.19 1.39 3.15
N PHE A 858 -21.01 2.44 3.16
CA PHE A 858 -22.10 2.61 2.20
C PHE A 858 -21.61 2.62 0.76
N GLU A 859 -20.58 3.43 0.45
CA GLU A 859 -20.03 3.52 -0.91
C GLU A 859 -19.49 2.16 -1.37
N GLN A 860 -18.68 1.50 -0.55
CA GLN A 860 -18.10 0.19 -0.86
C GLN A 860 -19.17 -0.89 -1.07
N ALA A 861 -20.15 -0.99 -0.16
CA ALA A 861 -21.20 -1.98 -0.22
C ALA A 861 -22.16 -1.76 -1.40
N SER A 862 -22.58 -0.51 -1.63
CA SER A 862 -23.52 -0.16 -2.70
C SER A 862 -22.92 -0.37 -4.08
N LYS A 863 -21.65 0.05 -4.29
CA LYS A 863 -20.94 -0.25 -5.53
C LYS A 863 -20.75 -1.75 -5.71
N SER A 864 -20.39 -2.49 -4.66
CA SER A 864 -20.22 -3.96 -4.74
C SER A 864 -21.47 -4.75 -5.17
N LEU A 865 -22.68 -4.21 -4.96
CA LEU A 865 -23.93 -4.80 -5.47
C LEU A 865 -24.23 -4.44 -6.93
N GLY A 866 -23.75 -3.28 -7.39
CA GLY A 866 -23.92 -2.74 -8.75
C GLY A 866 -23.19 -3.56 -9.79
#